data_AF-A0A1I5F5Y6-F1
#
_entry.id   AF-A0A1I5F5Y6-F1
#
_cell.length_a   1.000
_cell.length_b   1.000
_cell.length_c   1.000
_cell.angle_alpha   90.00
_cell.angle_beta   90.00
_cell.angle_gamma   90.00
#
_symmetry.space_group_name_H-M   'P 1'
#
loop_
_entity.id
_entity.type
_entity.pdbx_description
1 polymer ?
#
loop_
_entity_poly.entity_id
_entity_poly.type
_entity_poly.pdbx_seq_one_letter_code
_entity_poly.pdbx_strand_id
1 'polypeptide(L)'
;MPERFTFLPHAQSGMAALATAPGAGEARLKLTYDFGIEKAGQAQGARVAVSSALRGPGDVHSIDRNAISRVEPRPGLRGFEPNYFPAIEFGDADFPWRFSLDTGNASRKIPWLALIVLEAGEFSFVQSGRSTLKRIQVKDGSLSLPDPAFLWASAHVQASIPDTATGTAAQNAQAVLESDADGNFARIMCLRKLRPVTSYHGFLVPVYEAGRLSGLGQTARASPYDAFAWGLSAGPVELPSYFDWRFTTDAQEDVELLLRRLKALDLDDLADLIGDTGVSAQTPGYYDMTFPKATFARQSAMQVPRKDPPGIDTPKDLIAPMIDTLTEVMTGARHTEDTDEDPLVAFPPYGFRYKPETDISYAKAKTRAWFDQINLDLKFRQVAGLGAKLVKRNQEMFAHLAWTQYDEIVEANEKLARLQAAQRMAEALTRRHFERLPSDVSLALSQGLHRAVEVVKGTSVSQRLAENGVPLSNSARSLRHVSAKRSLALSGRAPKARDAVPMPSAPGDTSAALRGKISSKDAPKPTTKALKDPAFKGRLSVEIGEMLRPIFNMEIFEGLKEARVPTVAVRRFSSVDLVAPVANMLARLPVYKAFVSVRGLTEDERKTVTPVWRAPEIAYPMSGLLQQVSQTALFAGAENLPDNSVAVVEENRPFVEAFLLGMNHEMNRELRWREFPTDMRGTIFKRFWDRGHPAGDPRGDDIAPIHQWQAKLGGNVPVGAGNASENLIVVIRGDIVRKLGDPVLAINIAEDDDGFKVGKGQDIPPGFVGKIGGDTSYFGFEISREEVLDPSVENRVFFVIYEPAGRLRFGLDVGSLAVRQARRDEAVMTYGFRMKGMQDRPYRPQLPFEGRKRVAQADSAPPLSQIQGWDELSWAHLVPLATGYIDVSQDKSVPLSPNHLGASKTSASMARAFWQKPVAGVLPLKRVL
;
A
#
# COMPACT_ATOMS: atom_id res chain seq x y z
N MET A 1 5.07 -12.62 -16.45
CA MET A 1 4.41 -13.89 -16.06
C MET A 1 5.35 -14.64 -15.13
N PRO A 2 4.87 -15.24 -14.03
CA PRO A 2 5.75 -15.84 -13.04
C PRO A 2 6.36 -17.14 -13.57
N GLU A 3 7.62 -17.07 -14.02
CA GLU A 3 8.48 -18.22 -14.32
C GLU A 3 8.93 -18.97 -13.04
N ARG A 4 8.10 -19.03 -11.98
CA ARG A 4 8.51 -19.47 -10.63
C ARG A 4 7.63 -20.55 -10.01
N PHE A 5 6.92 -21.36 -10.79
CA PHE A 5 6.22 -22.51 -10.23
C PHE A 5 6.33 -23.75 -11.12
N THR A 6 6.26 -24.91 -10.48
CA THR A 6 6.33 -26.24 -11.11
C THR A 6 5.16 -27.10 -10.61
N PHE A 7 4.66 -27.99 -11.46
CA PHE A 7 3.68 -29.00 -11.07
C PHE A 7 4.37 -30.30 -10.65
N LEU A 8 4.00 -30.85 -9.49
CA LEU A 8 4.45 -32.18 -9.04
C LEU A 8 3.28 -33.17 -9.06
N PRO A 9 3.50 -34.46 -9.40
CA PRO A 9 2.42 -35.45 -9.50
C PRO A 9 1.71 -35.70 -8.17
N HIS A 10 2.46 -35.68 -7.07
CA HIS A 10 1.94 -35.82 -5.70
C HIS A 10 2.98 -35.29 -4.70
N ALA A 11 2.52 -35.06 -3.46
CA ALA A 11 3.37 -34.94 -2.28
C ALA A 11 2.78 -35.79 -1.16
N GLN A 12 3.63 -36.47 -0.38
CA GLN A 12 3.23 -37.23 0.81
C GLN A 12 4.24 -37.04 1.92
N SER A 13 3.76 -36.68 3.11
CA SER A 13 4.58 -36.41 4.28
C SER A 13 4.80 -37.66 5.15
N GLY A 14 6.00 -37.76 5.73
CA GLY A 14 6.31 -38.64 6.86
C GLY A 14 5.98 -40.13 6.68
N MET A 15 5.22 -40.67 7.65
CA MET A 15 4.92 -42.10 7.78
C MET A 15 4.11 -42.67 6.60
N ALA A 16 3.27 -41.85 5.94
CA ALA A 16 2.44 -42.30 4.83
C ALA A 16 3.25 -42.66 3.58
N ALA A 17 4.37 -41.97 3.34
CA ALA A 17 5.26 -42.24 2.20
C ALA A 17 6.04 -43.56 2.35
N LEU A 18 6.26 -44.03 3.58
CA LEU A 18 7.01 -45.24 3.92
C LEU A 18 6.12 -46.48 4.10
N ALA A 19 4.80 -46.31 4.04
CA ALA A 19 3.85 -47.36 4.33
C ALA A 19 3.74 -48.39 3.19
N THR A 20 3.55 -49.66 3.55
CA THR A 20 3.37 -50.76 2.61
C THR A 20 1.97 -51.36 2.69
N ALA A 21 1.60 -52.14 1.68
CA ALA A 21 0.32 -52.84 1.65
C ALA A 21 0.12 -53.74 2.89
N PRO A 22 -1.11 -53.86 3.42
CA PRO A 22 -1.45 -54.79 4.49
C PRO A 22 -1.19 -56.25 4.13
N GLY A 23 -1.11 -57.10 5.16
CA GLY A 23 -1.19 -58.55 4.96
C GLY A 23 -2.60 -59.00 4.53
N ALA A 24 -2.73 -60.23 4.05
CA ALA A 24 -4.02 -60.79 3.65
C ALA A 24 -5.05 -60.71 4.80
N GLY A 25 -6.24 -60.14 4.52
CA GLY A 25 -7.32 -59.98 5.50
C GLY A 25 -7.24 -58.73 6.38
N GLU A 26 -6.18 -57.93 6.27
CA GLU A 26 -6.05 -56.65 6.96
C GLU A 26 -6.51 -55.48 6.06
N ALA A 27 -6.96 -54.38 6.68
CA ALA A 27 -7.63 -53.28 5.98
C ALA A 27 -6.85 -51.94 5.98
N ARG A 28 -5.66 -51.89 6.58
CA ARG A 28 -4.89 -50.64 6.76
C ARG A 28 -3.46 -50.80 6.29
N LEU A 29 -2.90 -49.74 5.72
CA LEU A 29 -1.47 -49.70 5.39
C LEU A 29 -0.63 -49.95 6.64
N LYS A 30 0.47 -50.68 6.44
CA LYS A 30 1.41 -51.05 7.50
C LYS A 30 2.67 -50.22 7.41
N LEU A 31 3.20 -49.86 8.57
CA LEU A 31 4.51 -49.26 8.70
C LEU A 31 5.34 -50.10 9.67
N THR A 32 6.51 -50.52 9.20
CA THR A 32 7.43 -51.39 9.94
C THR A 32 8.64 -50.58 10.38
N TYR A 33 8.99 -50.70 11.66
CA TYR A 33 10.13 -50.05 12.26
C TYR A 33 11.01 -51.07 12.98
N ASP A 34 12.31 -50.86 12.95
CA ASP A 34 13.26 -51.67 13.69
C ASP A 34 13.79 -50.91 14.90
N PHE A 35 13.51 -51.42 16.10
CA PHE A 35 14.03 -50.86 17.36
C PHE A 35 15.31 -51.59 17.77
N GLY A 36 16.40 -50.85 17.98
CA GLY A 36 17.61 -51.34 18.64
C GLY A 36 17.65 -50.87 20.10
N ILE A 37 18.07 -51.75 21.01
CA ILE A 37 18.37 -51.34 22.38
C ILE A 37 19.82 -50.88 22.42
N GLU A 38 20.08 -49.65 22.89
CA GLU A 38 21.45 -49.17 23.05
C GLU A 38 21.82 -49.06 24.53
N LYS A 39 23.04 -49.48 24.87
CA LYS A 39 23.65 -49.25 26.18
C LYS A 39 25.00 -48.57 25.96
N ALA A 40 25.17 -47.38 26.52
CA ALA A 40 26.37 -46.56 26.36
C ALA A 40 26.78 -46.31 24.89
N GLY A 41 25.80 -46.11 24.00
CA GLY A 41 26.06 -45.84 22.57
C GLY A 41 26.47 -47.06 21.74
N GLN A 42 26.38 -48.27 22.31
CA GLN A 42 26.56 -49.52 21.57
C GLN A 42 25.25 -50.31 21.50
N ALA A 43 24.90 -50.74 20.29
CA ALA A 43 23.75 -51.59 20.03
C ALA A 43 23.88 -52.92 20.80
N GLN A 44 22.82 -53.27 21.51
CA GLN A 44 22.69 -54.48 22.31
C GLN A 44 21.66 -55.39 21.63
N GLY A 45 22.09 -56.60 21.26
CA GLY A 45 21.22 -57.63 20.72
C GLY A 45 20.69 -57.37 19.30
N ALA A 46 19.75 -58.21 18.87
CA ALA A 46 19.09 -58.10 17.58
C ALA A 46 18.03 -56.99 17.59
N ARG A 47 17.85 -56.31 16.46
CA ARG A 47 16.80 -55.32 16.28
C ARG A 47 15.42 -56.00 16.33
N VAL A 48 14.46 -55.34 16.98
CA VAL A 48 13.08 -55.79 17.12
C VAL A 48 12.21 -55.08 16.10
N ALA A 49 11.68 -55.83 15.14
CA ALA A 49 10.73 -55.30 14.15
C ALA A 49 9.35 -55.12 14.81
N VAL A 50 8.82 -53.90 14.77
CA VAL A 50 7.48 -53.54 15.24
C VAL A 50 6.69 -53.01 14.05
N SER A 51 5.50 -53.56 13.83
CA SER A 51 4.58 -53.08 12.80
C SER A 51 3.44 -52.29 13.43
N SER A 52 3.04 -51.21 12.78
CA SER A 52 1.91 -50.36 13.17
C SER A 52 0.97 -50.16 11.98
N ALA A 53 -0.32 -50.05 12.25
CA ALA A 53 -1.33 -49.75 11.24
C ALA A 53 -1.56 -48.24 11.17
N LEU A 54 -1.50 -47.67 9.96
CA LEU A 54 -1.78 -46.26 9.74
C LEU A 54 -3.30 -46.00 9.64
N ARG A 55 -3.70 -44.78 10.03
CA ARG A 55 -5.05 -44.28 9.77
C ARG A 55 -5.23 -44.10 8.26
N GLY A 56 -6.37 -44.52 7.74
CA GLY A 56 -6.71 -44.42 6.32
C GLY A 56 -8.05 -43.74 6.06
N PRO A 57 -8.58 -43.81 4.83
CA PRO A 57 -9.84 -43.16 4.46
C PRO A 57 -11.02 -43.62 5.31
N GLY A 58 -11.01 -44.88 5.76
CA GLY A 58 -12.05 -45.43 6.64
C GLY A 58 -12.03 -44.92 8.09
N ASP A 59 -11.03 -44.12 8.46
CA ASP A 59 -10.97 -43.43 9.77
C ASP A 59 -11.43 -41.97 9.68
N VAL A 60 -11.73 -41.47 8.49
CA VAL A 60 -12.16 -40.08 8.26
C VAL A 60 -13.69 -40.02 8.29
N HIS A 61 -14.23 -39.16 9.14
CA HIS A 61 -15.67 -38.93 9.27
C HIS A 61 -16.13 -37.56 8.74
N SER A 62 -15.22 -36.59 8.67
CA SER A 62 -15.42 -35.26 8.09
C SER A 62 -14.07 -34.61 7.77
N ILE A 63 -14.09 -33.52 7.02
CA ILE A 63 -12.93 -32.65 6.80
C ILE A 63 -13.21 -31.26 7.35
N ASP A 64 -12.18 -30.56 7.82
CA ASP A 64 -12.28 -29.14 8.13
C ASP A 64 -12.43 -28.34 6.82
N ARG A 65 -13.41 -27.43 6.76
CA ARG A 65 -13.61 -26.56 5.61
C ARG A 65 -12.45 -25.59 5.42
N ASN A 66 -11.73 -25.26 6.49
CA ASN A 66 -10.55 -24.39 6.41
C ASN A 66 -9.37 -25.05 5.68
N ALA A 67 -9.39 -26.38 5.50
CA ALA A 67 -8.39 -27.06 4.67
C ALA A 67 -8.55 -26.72 3.18
N ILE A 68 -9.74 -26.28 2.76
CA ILE A 68 -10.02 -25.82 1.39
C ILE A 68 -9.66 -24.34 1.30
N SER A 69 -8.60 -24.03 0.57
CA SER A 69 -8.15 -22.65 0.35
C SER A 69 -8.95 -21.96 -0.76
N ARG A 70 -9.39 -22.70 -1.79
CA ARG A 70 -10.13 -22.16 -2.92
C ARG A 70 -11.07 -23.18 -3.56
N VAL A 71 -12.20 -22.69 -4.07
CA VAL A 71 -13.17 -23.47 -4.85
C VAL A 71 -13.45 -22.75 -6.17
N GLU A 72 -13.32 -23.49 -7.26
CA GLU A 72 -13.58 -23.02 -8.62
C GLU A 72 -14.53 -24.01 -9.31
N PRO A 73 -15.71 -23.60 -9.79
CA PRO A 73 -16.29 -22.25 -9.73
C PRO A 73 -16.68 -21.88 -8.30
N ARG A 74 -16.72 -20.58 -7.99
CA ARG A 74 -17.18 -20.11 -6.68
C ARG A 74 -18.60 -20.63 -6.40
N PRO A 75 -18.93 -21.01 -5.16
CA PRO A 75 -20.29 -21.38 -4.78
C PRO A 75 -21.33 -20.34 -5.21
N GLY A 76 -22.33 -20.77 -5.99
CA GLY A 76 -23.39 -19.92 -6.52
C GLY A 76 -23.03 -19.14 -7.79
N LEU A 77 -21.82 -19.29 -8.35
CA LEU A 77 -21.41 -18.60 -9.58
C LEU A 77 -22.38 -18.92 -10.72
N ARG A 78 -22.82 -17.88 -11.42
CA ARG A 78 -23.54 -17.98 -12.68
C ARG A 78 -22.60 -17.63 -13.82
N GLY A 79 -22.56 -18.48 -14.84
CA GLY A 79 -21.80 -18.22 -16.05
C GLY A 79 -20.35 -18.71 -16.00
N PHE A 80 -20.11 -19.87 -15.39
CA PHE A 80 -18.81 -20.55 -15.53
C PHE A 80 -18.61 -21.06 -16.96
N GLU A 81 -17.42 -20.94 -17.52
CA GLU A 81 -17.16 -21.45 -18.86
C GLU A 81 -17.21 -22.97 -18.87
N PRO A 82 -17.99 -23.59 -19.77
CA PRO A 82 -18.14 -25.04 -19.80
C PRO A 82 -16.88 -25.77 -20.32
N ASN A 83 -15.88 -25.03 -20.79
CA ASN A 83 -14.64 -25.55 -21.34
C ASN A 83 -13.53 -25.73 -20.30
N TYR A 84 -13.71 -25.17 -19.10
CA TYR A 84 -12.80 -25.29 -17.97
C TYR A 84 -13.28 -26.36 -16.98
N PHE A 85 -12.32 -26.99 -16.31
CA PHE A 85 -12.55 -27.97 -15.27
C PHE A 85 -12.82 -27.26 -13.93
N PRO A 86 -13.91 -27.64 -13.24
CA PRO A 86 -14.06 -27.32 -11.83
C PRO A 86 -12.89 -27.88 -11.01
N ALA A 87 -12.44 -27.17 -9.99
CA ALA A 87 -11.33 -27.55 -9.13
C ALA A 87 -11.50 -27.08 -7.68
N ILE A 88 -10.85 -27.80 -6.75
CA ILE A 88 -10.68 -27.41 -5.36
C ILE A 88 -9.18 -27.35 -5.06
N GLU A 89 -8.76 -26.30 -4.37
CA GLU A 89 -7.40 -26.16 -3.85
C GLU A 89 -7.39 -26.36 -2.34
N PHE A 90 -6.31 -26.98 -1.85
CA PHE A 90 -6.08 -27.27 -0.43
C PHE A 90 -4.81 -26.56 0.02
N GLY A 91 -4.84 -25.93 1.19
CA GLY A 91 -3.66 -25.25 1.75
C GLY A 91 -2.48 -26.23 1.91
N ASP A 92 -2.74 -27.43 2.42
CA ASP A 92 -1.71 -28.45 2.59
C ASP A 92 -1.44 -29.21 1.27
N ALA A 93 -0.19 -29.17 0.79
CA ALA A 93 0.25 -29.83 -0.44
C ALA A 93 0.10 -31.37 -0.44
N ASP A 94 0.12 -32.03 0.71
CA ASP A 94 -0.04 -33.49 0.82
C ASP A 94 -1.49 -33.94 1.03
N PHE A 95 -2.44 -33.02 1.24
CA PHE A 95 -3.80 -33.35 1.68
C PHE A 95 -4.51 -34.39 0.79
N PRO A 96 -4.47 -34.30 -0.56
CA PRO A 96 -5.11 -35.31 -1.42
C PRO A 96 -4.51 -36.70 -1.35
N TRP A 97 -3.28 -36.88 -0.87
CA TRP A 97 -2.59 -38.18 -0.77
C TRP A 97 -2.30 -38.63 0.65
N ARG A 98 -2.57 -37.79 1.67
CA ARG A 98 -2.32 -38.07 3.09
C ARG A 98 -2.92 -39.40 3.57
N PHE A 99 -4.10 -39.76 3.06
CA PHE A 99 -4.79 -41.02 3.37
C PHE A 99 -4.91 -41.94 2.14
N SER A 100 -4.10 -41.76 1.09
CA SER A 100 -4.15 -42.64 -0.07
C SER A 100 -3.78 -44.08 0.31
N LEU A 101 -4.52 -45.06 -0.24
CA LEU A 101 -4.22 -46.49 -0.08
C LEU A 101 -3.37 -47.03 -1.25
N ASP A 102 -3.07 -46.20 -2.24
CA ASP A 102 -2.23 -46.56 -3.37
C ASP A 102 -0.76 -46.63 -2.95
N THR A 103 -0.20 -47.83 -2.96
CA THR A 103 1.23 -48.09 -2.71
C THR A 103 2.02 -48.25 -4.01
N GLY A 104 1.41 -47.96 -5.16
CA GLY A 104 1.96 -48.12 -6.49
C GLY A 104 2.87 -46.97 -6.94
N ASN A 105 2.98 -46.81 -8.26
CA ASN A 105 3.96 -45.94 -8.92
C ASN A 105 3.87 -44.47 -8.46
N ALA A 106 5.01 -43.91 -8.03
CA ALA A 106 5.16 -42.50 -7.64
C ALA A 106 4.62 -41.49 -8.67
N SER A 107 4.61 -41.82 -9.96
CA SER A 107 4.19 -40.89 -11.02
C SER A 107 2.68 -40.85 -11.27
N ARG A 108 1.90 -41.83 -10.77
CA ARG A 108 0.44 -41.96 -11.01
C ARG A 108 -0.31 -42.34 -9.73
N LYS A 109 0.02 -41.66 -8.64
CA LYS A 109 -0.54 -41.96 -7.34
C LYS A 109 -2.00 -41.49 -7.23
N ILE A 110 -2.90 -42.40 -6.88
CA ILE A 110 -4.34 -42.10 -6.75
C ILE A 110 -4.59 -41.29 -5.46
N PRO A 111 -5.28 -40.13 -5.53
CA PRO A 111 -5.68 -39.39 -4.33
C PRO A 111 -6.80 -40.14 -3.57
N TRP A 112 -6.92 -39.93 -2.26
CA TRP A 112 -8.01 -40.53 -1.46
C TRP A 112 -9.35 -39.80 -1.62
N LEU A 113 -9.33 -38.61 -2.23
CA LEU A 113 -10.48 -37.77 -2.56
C LEU A 113 -10.61 -37.58 -4.07
N ALA A 114 -11.85 -37.50 -4.54
CA ALA A 114 -12.17 -37.11 -5.91
C ALA A 114 -13.18 -35.97 -5.92
N LEU A 115 -13.03 -35.06 -6.88
CA LEU A 115 -14.04 -34.07 -7.20
C LEU A 115 -14.91 -34.61 -8.34
N ILE A 116 -16.18 -34.86 -8.05
CA ILE A 116 -17.19 -35.19 -9.06
C ILE A 116 -18.14 -34.01 -9.23
N VAL A 117 -18.59 -33.80 -10.46
CA VAL A 117 -19.55 -32.74 -10.77
C VAL A 117 -20.71 -33.39 -11.49
N LEU A 118 -21.93 -33.16 -11.01
CA LEU A 118 -23.16 -33.81 -11.47
C LEU A 118 -24.22 -32.79 -11.88
N GLU A 119 -24.99 -33.11 -12.93
CA GLU A 119 -26.19 -32.37 -13.31
C GLU A 119 -27.31 -32.64 -12.30
N ALA A 120 -28.24 -31.70 -12.14
CA ALA A 120 -29.35 -31.85 -11.19
C ALA A 120 -30.21 -33.11 -11.41
N GLY A 121 -30.19 -33.67 -12.63
CA GLY A 121 -30.90 -34.91 -12.98
C GLY A 121 -30.15 -36.20 -12.67
N GLU A 122 -28.85 -36.15 -12.34
CA GLU A 122 -27.99 -37.34 -12.20
C GLU A 122 -27.95 -37.91 -10.78
N PHE A 123 -28.40 -37.13 -9.78
CA PHE A 123 -28.37 -37.53 -8.38
C PHE A 123 -29.63 -37.10 -7.62
N SER A 124 -29.81 -37.66 -6.43
CA SER A 124 -30.76 -37.20 -5.42
C SER A 124 -30.07 -37.13 -4.06
N PHE A 125 -30.49 -36.18 -3.22
CA PHE A 125 -30.07 -36.16 -1.82
C PHE A 125 -30.82 -37.25 -1.05
N VAL A 126 -30.09 -38.01 -0.24
CA VAL A 126 -30.65 -39.05 0.64
C VAL A 126 -30.64 -38.52 2.07
N GLN A 127 -31.68 -38.84 2.84
CA GLN A 127 -31.73 -38.46 4.26
C GLN A 127 -30.51 -38.98 5.01
N SER A 128 -29.87 -38.12 5.79
CA SER A 128 -28.77 -38.51 6.68
C SER A 128 -29.32 -39.45 7.75
N GLY A 129 -28.96 -40.73 7.66
CA GLY A 129 -29.31 -41.74 8.67
C GLY A 129 -28.38 -41.61 9.87
N ARG A 130 -27.51 -42.61 10.07
CA ARG A 130 -26.43 -42.57 11.10
C ARG A 130 -25.21 -41.74 10.68
N SER A 131 -25.19 -41.20 9.47
CA SER A 131 -24.09 -40.40 8.94
C SER A 131 -24.25 -38.92 9.30
N THR A 132 -23.14 -38.27 9.71
CA THR A 132 -23.05 -36.82 9.91
C THR A 132 -22.84 -36.05 8.59
N LEU A 133 -22.53 -36.74 7.51
CA LEU A 133 -22.30 -36.15 6.19
C LEU A 133 -23.59 -36.13 5.36
N LYS A 134 -23.62 -35.24 4.37
CA LYS A 134 -24.65 -35.29 3.33
C LYS A 134 -24.42 -36.53 2.47
N ARG A 135 -25.50 -37.21 2.13
CA ARG A 135 -25.50 -38.41 1.27
C ARG A 135 -26.14 -38.08 -0.06
N ILE A 136 -25.51 -38.53 -1.13
CA ILE A 136 -26.08 -38.47 -2.48
C ILE A 136 -26.24 -39.87 -3.03
N GLN A 137 -27.36 -40.11 -3.71
CA GLN A 137 -27.55 -41.28 -4.54
C GLN A 137 -27.39 -40.85 -5.99
N VAL A 138 -26.29 -41.27 -6.60
CA VAL A 138 -26.07 -41.16 -8.04
C VAL A 138 -26.94 -42.21 -8.71
N LYS A 139 -27.75 -41.82 -9.71
CA LYS A 139 -28.74 -42.71 -10.31
C LYS A 139 -28.11 -43.87 -11.09
N ASP A 140 -27.03 -43.58 -11.80
CA ASP A 140 -26.27 -44.57 -12.55
C ASP A 140 -24.77 -44.23 -12.51
N GLY A 141 -23.99 -45.05 -11.79
CA GLY A 141 -22.54 -44.89 -11.70
C GLY A 141 -21.84 -44.96 -13.04
N SER A 142 -22.33 -45.80 -13.96
CA SER A 142 -21.75 -45.99 -15.30
C SER A 142 -21.95 -44.79 -16.24
N LEU A 143 -22.90 -43.91 -15.93
CA LEU A 143 -23.25 -42.73 -16.73
C LEU A 143 -22.87 -41.39 -16.08
N SER A 144 -22.55 -41.37 -14.78
CA SER A 144 -22.39 -40.11 -14.05
C SER A 144 -21.09 -40.00 -13.25
N LEU A 145 -20.29 -41.07 -13.13
CA LEU A 145 -19.04 -41.06 -12.38
C LEU A 145 -17.81 -41.25 -13.28
N PRO A 146 -16.63 -40.71 -12.90
CA PRO A 146 -15.38 -41.00 -13.59
C PRO A 146 -14.92 -42.43 -13.30
N ASP A 147 -14.08 -43.01 -14.15
CA ASP A 147 -13.38 -44.25 -13.82
C ASP A 147 -12.39 -43.99 -12.66
N PRO A 148 -12.52 -44.66 -11.50
CA PRO A 148 -11.58 -44.51 -10.39
C PRO A 148 -10.11 -44.76 -10.79
N ALA A 149 -9.86 -45.64 -11.76
CA ALA A 149 -8.52 -45.97 -12.23
C ALA A 149 -7.79 -44.77 -12.88
N PHE A 150 -8.53 -43.72 -13.25
CA PHE A 150 -7.99 -42.51 -13.90
C PHE A 150 -7.88 -41.31 -12.97
N LEU A 151 -8.30 -41.44 -11.71
CA LEU A 151 -8.30 -40.33 -10.75
C LEU A 151 -6.91 -39.82 -10.39
N TRP A 152 -5.85 -40.60 -10.63
CA TRP A 152 -4.47 -40.14 -10.50
C TRP A 152 -4.22 -38.87 -11.33
N ALA A 153 -4.86 -38.72 -12.50
CA ALA A 153 -4.69 -37.57 -13.38
C ALA A 153 -5.43 -36.29 -12.89
N SER A 154 -6.31 -36.44 -11.90
CA SER A 154 -7.18 -35.35 -11.45
C SER A 154 -6.55 -34.46 -10.39
N ALA A 155 -5.46 -34.90 -9.74
CA ALA A 155 -4.82 -34.19 -8.65
C ALA A 155 -3.34 -33.88 -8.93
N HIS A 156 -2.85 -32.71 -8.51
CA HIS A 156 -1.43 -32.32 -8.60
C HIS A 156 -1.07 -31.36 -7.46
N VAL A 157 0.24 -31.17 -7.25
CA VAL A 157 0.78 -30.12 -6.37
C VAL A 157 1.30 -28.99 -7.23
N GLN A 158 0.99 -27.75 -6.85
CA GLN A 158 1.60 -26.56 -7.40
C GLN A 158 2.63 -26.03 -6.41
N ALA A 159 3.89 -26.06 -6.82
CA ALA A 159 5.03 -25.70 -5.97
C ALA A 159 5.66 -24.39 -6.45
N SER A 160 5.96 -23.48 -5.52
CA SER A 160 6.66 -22.21 -5.83
C SER A 160 8.18 -22.41 -6.00
N ILE A 161 8.56 -23.38 -6.82
CA ILE A 161 9.95 -23.72 -7.16
C ILE A 161 10.18 -23.35 -8.64
N PRO A 162 11.35 -22.80 -9.04
CA PRO A 162 11.67 -22.57 -10.44
C PRO A 162 11.66 -23.87 -11.26
N ASP A 163 11.16 -23.80 -12.50
CA ASP A 163 11.10 -24.93 -13.45
C ASP A 163 12.49 -25.52 -13.80
N THR A 164 13.58 -24.81 -13.48
CA THR A 164 14.97 -25.24 -13.66
C THR A 164 15.53 -26.09 -12.52
N ALA A 165 14.73 -26.41 -11.50
CA ALA A 165 15.16 -27.26 -10.40
C ALA A 165 15.59 -28.65 -10.88
N THR A 166 16.82 -29.05 -10.58
CA THR A 166 17.46 -30.29 -11.07
C THR A 166 17.16 -31.53 -10.21
N GLY A 167 16.33 -31.41 -9.18
CA GLY A 167 15.98 -32.51 -8.29
C GLY A 167 15.00 -33.50 -8.93
N THR A 168 15.02 -34.76 -8.47
CA THR A 168 13.99 -35.75 -8.81
C THR A 168 12.61 -35.32 -8.26
N ALA A 169 11.51 -35.83 -8.84
CA ALA A 169 10.16 -35.48 -8.38
C ALA A 169 9.94 -35.74 -6.88
N ALA A 170 10.53 -36.81 -6.34
CA ALA A 170 10.47 -37.14 -4.91
C ALA A 170 11.25 -36.14 -4.04
N GLN A 171 12.45 -35.74 -4.48
CA GLN A 171 13.25 -34.72 -3.77
C GLN A 171 12.54 -33.37 -3.77
N ASN A 172 11.95 -32.96 -4.90
CA ASN A 172 11.20 -31.71 -5.00
C ASN A 172 9.93 -31.75 -4.14
N ALA A 173 9.21 -32.88 -4.12
CA ALA A 173 8.04 -33.06 -3.25
C ALA A 173 8.41 -32.95 -1.77
N GLN A 174 9.55 -33.50 -1.36
CA GLN A 174 10.04 -33.36 0.01
C GLN A 174 10.44 -31.92 0.33
N ALA A 175 11.16 -31.24 -0.57
CA ALA A 175 11.52 -29.84 -0.40
C ALA A 175 10.27 -28.93 -0.28
N VAL A 176 9.21 -29.22 -1.02
CA VAL A 176 7.92 -28.52 -0.90
C VAL A 176 7.34 -28.65 0.51
N LEU A 177 7.33 -29.87 1.05
CA LEU A 177 6.79 -30.15 2.39
C LEU A 177 7.62 -29.54 3.52
N GLU A 178 8.91 -29.30 3.28
CA GLU A 178 9.83 -28.66 4.24
C GLU A 178 9.88 -27.13 4.09
N SER A 179 9.29 -26.58 3.03
CA SER A 179 9.25 -25.14 2.74
C SER A 179 8.01 -24.45 3.31
N ASP A 180 7.90 -23.14 3.12
CA ASP A 180 6.76 -22.35 3.60
C ASP A 180 5.42 -22.90 3.09
N ALA A 181 4.51 -23.19 4.02
CA ALA A 181 3.21 -23.80 3.73
C ALA A 181 2.32 -22.86 2.89
N ASP A 182 2.50 -21.54 3.03
CA ASP A 182 1.71 -20.55 2.29
C ASP A 182 2.12 -20.47 0.79
N GLY A 183 3.30 -21.02 0.45
CA GLY A 183 3.84 -20.99 -0.91
C GLY A 183 3.49 -22.19 -1.80
N ASN A 184 2.91 -23.27 -1.24
CA ASN A 184 2.68 -24.52 -1.95
C ASN A 184 1.33 -25.13 -1.59
N PHE A 185 0.58 -25.57 -2.59
CA PHE A 185 -0.77 -26.09 -2.36
C PHE A 185 -1.09 -27.25 -3.31
N ALA A 186 -2.10 -28.05 -2.96
CA ALA A 186 -2.58 -29.13 -3.81
C ALA A 186 -3.90 -28.75 -4.48
N ARG A 187 -4.14 -29.29 -5.68
CA ARG A 187 -5.37 -29.07 -6.44
C ARG A 187 -5.97 -30.39 -6.88
N ILE A 188 -7.28 -30.58 -6.68
CA ILE A 188 -8.09 -31.66 -7.27
C ILE A 188 -9.04 -31.05 -8.29
N MET A 189 -9.01 -31.56 -9.51
CA MET A 189 -9.82 -31.13 -10.65
C MET A 189 -10.91 -32.16 -10.98
N CYS A 190 -12.02 -31.71 -11.52
CA CYS A 190 -13.04 -32.56 -12.13
C CYS A 190 -12.79 -32.62 -13.64
N LEU A 191 -12.24 -33.74 -14.13
CA LEU A 191 -11.93 -33.95 -15.54
C LEU A 191 -13.18 -34.26 -16.38
N ARG A 192 -14.23 -33.43 -16.26
CA ARG A 192 -15.51 -33.55 -16.96
C ARG A 192 -15.70 -32.38 -17.93
N LYS A 193 -16.15 -32.68 -19.16
CA LYS A 193 -16.64 -31.65 -20.08
C LYS A 193 -18.02 -31.20 -19.64
N LEU A 194 -18.17 -29.91 -19.33
CA LEU A 194 -19.46 -29.37 -18.93
C LEU A 194 -20.31 -29.01 -20.16
N ARG A 195 -21.63 -29.03 -20.00
CA ARG A 195 -22.56 -28.53 -21.01
C ARG A 195 -22.80 -27.03 -20.80
N PRO A 196 -23.00 -26.26 -21.88
CA PRO A 196 -23.37 -24.85 -21.76
C PRO A 196 -24.76 -24.69 -21.12
N VAL A 197 -25.01 -23.55 -20.49
CA VAL A 197 -26.32 -23.17 -19.91
C VAL A 197 -26.93 -24.27 -19.04
N THR A 198 -26.12 -24.90 -18.20
CA THR A 198 -26.49 -26.08 -17.40
C THR A 198 -26.18 -25.84 -15.93
N SER A 199 -27.06 -26.34 -15.05
CA SER A 199 -26.86 -26.27 -13.59
C SER A 199 -26.16 -27.53 -13.09
N TYR A 200 -25.05 -27.33 -12.38
CA TYR A 200 -24.22 -28.40 -11.85
C TYR A 200 -24.09 -28.31 -10.32
N HIS A 201 -23.82 -29.45 -9.70
CA HIS A 201 -23.38 -29.57 -8.32
C HIS A 201 -22.01 -30.24 -8.26
N GLY A 202 -21.06 -29.64 -7.55
CA GLY A 202 -19.77 -30.25 -7.24
C GLY A 202 -19.84 -30.99 -5.90
N PHE A 203 -19.22 -32.18 -5.83
CA PHE A 203 -19.11 -33.01 -4.63
C PHE A 203 -17.67 -33.51 -4.46
N LEU A 204 -17.12 -33.28 -3.28
CA LEU A 204 -15.86 -33.87 -2.84
C LEU A 204 -16.15 -35.18 -2.10
N VAL A 205 -15.77 -36.31 -2.69
CA VAL A 205 -16.14 -37.67 -2.25
C VAL A 205 -14.90 -38.55 -2.00
N PRO A 206 -14.97 -39.56 -1.12
CA PRO A 206 -13.89 -40.52 -0.93
C PRO A 206 -13.75 -41.44 -2.15
N VAL A 207 -12.51 -41.71 -2.58
CA VAL A 207 -12.19 -42.61 -3.70
C VAL A 207 -12.29 -44.07 -3.32
N TYR A 208 -11.94 -44.40 -2.07
CA TYR A 208 -11.88 -45.78 -1.58
C TYR A 208 -13.16 -46.18 -0.85
N GLU A 209 -13.54 -47.45 -0.99
CA GLU A 209 -14.70 -48.07 -0.36
C GLU A 209 -14.65 -47.93 1.17
N ALA A 210 -13.46 -48.06 1.76
CA ALA A 210 -13.28 -47.84 3.19
C ALA A 210 -13.78 -46.45 3.63
N GLY A 211 -13.48 -45.42 2.84
CA GLY A 211 -13.95 -44.05 3.09
C GLY A 211 -15.44 -43.88 2.84
N ARG A 212 -15.98 -44.55 1.81
CA ARG A 212 -17.44 -44.56 1.54
C ARG A 212 -18.21 -45.15 2.72
N LEU A 213 -17.83 -46.35 3.19
CA LEU A 213 -18.48 -47.04 4.30
C LEU A 213 -18.43 -46.20 5.59
N SER A 214 -17.26 -45.64 5.93
CA SER A 214 -17.11 -44.72 7.08
C SER A 214 -18.01 -43.50 6.96
N GLY A 215 -17.97 -42.81 5.81
CA GLY A 215 -18.76 -41.60 5.58
C GLY A 215 -20.27 -41.87 5.53
N LEU A 216 -20.70 -43.08 5.17
CA LEU A 216 -22.11 -43.52 5.23
C LEU A 216 -22.53 -44.00 6.64
N GLY A 217 -21.61 -44.05 7.61
CA GLY A 217 -21.89 -44.55 8.97
C GLY A 217 -22.08 -46.07 9.04
N GLN A 218 -21.50 -46.80 8.08
CA GLN A 218 -21.54 -48.26 8.02
C GLN A 218 -20.31 -48.87 8.71
N THR A 219 -20.51 -50.00 9.39
CA THR A 219 -19.44 -50.67 10.16
C THR A 219 -18.73 -51.79 9.40
N ALA A 220 -19.14 -52.06 8.16
CA ALA A 220 -18.50 -53.03 7.29
C ALA A 220 -17.06 -52.61 6.96
N ARG A 221 -16.19 -53.60 6.71
CA ARG A 221 -14.81 -53.37 6.25
C ARG A 221 -14.72 -53.57 4.75
N ALA A 222 -13.99 -52.69 4.07
CA ALA A 222 -13.68 -52.86 2.66
C ALA A 222 -12.82 -54.11 2.44
N SER A 223 -13.12 -54.86 1.38
CA SER A 223 -12.36 -56.03 0.94
C SER A 223 -12.42 -56.10 -0.59
N PRO A 224 -11.28 -55.99 -1.32
CA PRO A 224 -9.93 -55.75 -0.80
C PRO A 224 -9.78 -54.37 -0.12
N TYR A 225 -8.68 -54.15 0.60
CA TYR A 225 -8.47 -52.94 1.41
C TYR A 225 -8.47 -51.65 0.59
N ASP A 226 -7.99 -51.73 -0.65
CA ASP A 226 -7.85 -50.66 -1.64
C ASP A 226 -9.01 -50.61 -2.65
N ALA A 227 -10.11 -51.32 -2.39
CA ALA A 227 -11.29 -51.29 -3.25
C ALA A 227 -11.80 -49.85 -3.44
N PHE A 228 -12.21 -49.51 -4.67
CA PHE A 228 -12.80 -48.21 -4.98
C PHE A 228 -14.25 -48.11 -4.48
N ALA A 229 -14.67 -46.90 -4.13
CA ALA A 229 -16.01 -46.58 -3.63
C ALA A 229 -17.11 -46.76 -4.69
N TRP A 230 -16.74 -46.80 -5.96
CA TRP A 230 -17.65 -47.08 -7.07
C TRP A 230 -16.90 -47.81 -8.20
N GLY A 231 -17.66 -48.39 -9.11
CA GLY A 231 -17.16 -48.94 -10.37
C GLY A 231 -17.99 -48.43 -11.54
N LEU A 232 -17.67 -48.90 -12.75
CA LEU A 232 -18.39 -48.53 -13.98
C LEU A 232 -19.60 -49.44 -14.29
N SER A 233 -20.09 -50.18 -13.31
CA SER A 233 -21.29 -51.01 -13.45
C SER A 233 -22.56 -50.15 -13.48
N ALA A 234 -23.52 -50.51 -14.32
CA ALA A 234 -24.82 -49.84 -14.36
C ALA A 234 -25.56 -50.01 -13.02
N GLY A 235 -26.11 -48.91 -12.50
CA GLY A 235 -26.94 -48.91 -11.29
C GLY A 235 -26.62 -47.79 -10.29
N PRO A 236 -27.47 -47.62 -9.26
CA PRO A 236 -27.35 -46.52 -8.33
C PRO A 236 -26.16 -46.69 -7.38
N VAL A 237 -25.43 -45.61 -7.15
CA VAL A 237 -24.28 -45.56 -6.24
C VAL A 237 -24.52 -44.52 -5.17
N GLU A 238 -24.40 -44.93 -3.91
CA GLU A 238 -24.55 -44.02 -2.77
C GLU A 238 -23.19 -43.56 -2.25
N LEU A 239 -22.97 -42.24 -2.22
CA LEU A 239 -21.71 -41.61 -1.82
C LEU A 239 -21.92 -40.57 -0.71
N PRO A 240 -21.00 -40.49 0.27
CA PRO A 240 -20.95 -39.37 1.20
C PRO A 240 -20.27 -38.17 0.54
N SER A 241 -20.69 -36.96 0.92
CA SER A 241 -20.09 -35.71 0.45
C SER A 241 -19.41 -34.98 1.60
N TYR A 242 -18.09 -34.83 1.52
CA TYR A 242 -17.30 -34.05 2.46
C TYR A 242 -17.47 -32.53 2.24
N PHE A 243 -17.67 -32.13 0.98
CA PHE A 243 -17.93 -30.74 0.60
C PHE A 243 -18.80 -30.71 -0.66
N ASP A 244 -19.80 -29.84 -0.70
CA ASP A 244 -20.72 -29.68 -1.83
C ASP A 244 -21.03 -28.21 -2.13
N TRP A 245 -21.21 -27.89 -3.42
CA TRP A 245 -21.67 -26.57 -3.86
C TRP A 245 -22.38 -26.64 -5.21
N ARG A 246 -23.07 -25.54 -5.58
CA ARG A 246 -23.79 -25.40 -6.85
C ARG A 246 -23.19 -24.28 -7.70
N PHE A 247 -23.21 -24.44 -9.02
CA PHE A 247 -22.88 -23.39 -9.99
C PHE A 247 -23.66 -23.60 -11.31
N THR A 248 -23.66 -22.60 -12.20
CA THR A 248 -24.23 -22.73 -13.54
C THR A 248 -23.24 -22.30 -14.63
N THR A 249 -23.26 -22.98 -15.77
CA THR A 249 -22.40 -22.65 -16.92
C THR A 249 -22.99 -21.57 -17.83
N ASP A 250 -22.14 -20.85 -18.57
CA ASP A 250 -22.54 -19.88 -19.60
C ASP A 250 -22.80 -20.52 -20.97
N ALA A 251 -23.11 -19.69 -21.96
CA ALA A 251 -23.35 -20.09 -23.35
C ALA A 251 -22.06 -20.24 -24.19
N GLN A 252 -20.90 -20.50 -23.57
CA GLN A 252 -19.56 -20.55 -24.19
C GLN A 252 -18.98 -19.18 -24.61
N GLU A 253 -19.06 -18.18 -23.74
CA GLU A 253 -18.41 -16.89 -24.01
C GLU A 253 -17.08 -16.78 -23.26
N ASP A 254 -15.99 -17.34 -23.79
CA ASP A 254 -14.69 -17.26 -23.14
C ASP A 254 -14.14 -15.82 -23.03
N VAL A 255 -13.19 -15.61 -22.11
CA VAL A 255 -12.57 -14.29 -21.86
C VAL A 255 -11.96 -13.72 -23.13
N GLU A 256 -11.36 -14.57 -23.98
CA GLU A 256 -10.78 -14.16 -25.26
C GLU A 256 -11.86 -13.57 -26.21
N LEU A 257 -13.00 -14.23 -26.33
CA LEU A 257 -14.14 -13.77 -27.14
C LEU A 257 -14.68 -12.44 -26.60
N LEU A 258 -14.77 -12.29 -25.28
CA LEU A 258 -15.20 -11.03 -24.66
C LEU A 258 -14.20 -9.90 -24.94
N LEU A 259 -12.89 -10.15 -24.82
CA LEU A 259 -11.84 -9.19 -25.18
C LEU A 259 -11.90 -8.82 -26.66
N ARG A 260 -12.19 -9.78 -27.56
CA ARG A 260 -12.34 -9.52 -29.00
C ARG A 260 -13.61 -8.75 -29.37
N ARG A 261 -14.64 -8.77 -28.51
CA ARG A 261 -15.86 -7.97 -28.69
C ARG A 261 -15.69 -6.51 -28.28
N LEU A 262 -14.65 -6.20 -27.48
CA LEU A 262 -14.38 -4.83 -27.07
C LEU A 262 -14.10 -3.96 -28.29
N LYS A 263 -14.88 -2.88 -28.40
CA LYS A 263 -14.69 -1.85 -29.41
C LYS A 263 -14.06 -0.62 -28.77
N ALA A 264 -12.93 -0.18 -29.30
CA ALA A 264 -12.40 1.13 -28.98
C ALA A 264 -13.36 2.19 -29.55
N LEU A 265 -13.76 3.15 -28.72
CA LEU A 265 -14.42 4.37 -29.15
C LEU A 265 -13.34 5.41 -29.39
N ASP A 266 -13.36 6.04 -30.57
CA ASP A 266 -12.52 7.22 -30.81
C ASP A 266 -13.10 8.45 -30.10
N LEU A 267 -12.33 9.55 -30.10
CA LEU A 267 -12.71 10.77 -29.39
C LEU A 267 -13.95 11.44 -29.97
N ASP A 268 -14.19 11.33 -31.28
CA ASP A 268 -15.32 11.96 -31.94
C ASP A 268 -16.62 11.21 -31.58
N ASP A 269 -16.62 9.87 -31.69
CA ASP A 269 -17.72 9.01 -31.24
C ASP A 269 -18.03 9.24 -29.75
N LEU A 270 -16.98 9.36 -28.92
CA LEU A 270 -17.12 9.57 -27.49
C LEU A 270 -17.72 10.95 -27.17
N ALA A 271 -17.29 12.00 -27.89
CA ALA A 271 -17.82 13.34 -27.73
C ALA A 271 -19.30 13.42 -28.11
N ASP A 272 -19.72 12.73 -29.17
CA ASP A 272 -21.11 12.68 -29.61
C ASP A 272 -22.01 11.88 -28.64
N LEU A 273 -21.50 10.78 -28.07
CA LEU A 273 -22.25 9.93 -27.13
C LEU A 273 -22.45 10.58 -25.76
N ILE A 274 -21.42 11.26 -25.26
CA ILE A 274 -21.40 11.82 -23.92
C ILE A 274 -21.93 13.25 -23.93
N GLY A 275 -21.43 14.08 -24.86
CA GLY A 275 -21.78 15.49 -25.00
C GLY A 275 -21.58 16.34 -23.73
N ASP A 276 -21.65 17.65 -23.88
CA ASP A 276 -21.81 18.52 -22.72
C ASP A 276 -23.26 18.45 -22.24
N THR A 277 -23.49 17.83 -21.09
CA THR A 277 -24.83 17.82 -20.47
C THR A 277 -25.16 19.23 -19.97
N GLY A 278 -26.03 19.95 -20.67
CA GLY A 278 -26.45 21.30 -20.28
C GLY A 278 -27.33 21.31 -19.03
N VAL A 279 -27.01 22.19 -18.08
CA VAL A 279 -27.85 22.49 -16.91
C VAL A 279 -28.54 23.82 -17.13
N SER A 280 -29.84 23.90 -16.84
CA SER A 280 -30.59 25.15 -16.94
C SER A 280 -30.03 26.21 -15.98
N ALA A 281 -29.73 27.38 -16.52
CA ALA A 281 -29.35 28.59 -15.80
C ALA A 281 -30.43 29.69 -15.94
N GLN A 282 -31.64 29.31 -16.36
CA GLN A 282 -32.70 30.27 -16.68
C GLN A 282 -33.14 31.05 -15.46
N THR A 283 -33.17 30.40 -14.30
CA THR A 283 -33.57 30.99 -13.02
C THR A 283 -32.49 30.68 -11.98
N PRO A 284 -31.46 31.54 -11.82
CA PRO A 284 -30.36 31.32 -10.87
C PRO A 284 -30.79 31.38 -9.39
N GLY A 285 -32.06 31.66 -9.11
CA GLY A 285 -32.72 31.46 -7.82
C GLY A 285 -32.51 32.59 -6.83
N TYR A 286 -31.26 33.01 -6.60
CA TYR A 286 -30.94 34.08 -5.64
C TYR A 286 -31.37 35.47 -6.13
N TYR A 287 -31.25 35.70 -7.43
CA TYR A 287 -31.66 36.95 -8.06
C TYR A 287 -33.03 36.78 -8.69
N ASP A 288 -33.89 37.78 -8.54
CA ASP A 288 -35.16 37.89 -9.28
C ASP A 288 -34.90 38.29 -10.74
N MET A 289 -34.14 37.47 -11.44
CA MET A 289 -33.70 37.65 -12.81
C MET A 289 -33.95 36.36 -13.59
N THR A 290 -34.45 36.49 -14.81
CA THR A 290 -34.66 35.35 -15.71
C THR A 290 -33.80 35.50 -16.95
N PHE A 291 -33.10 34.44 -17.32
CA PHE A 291 -32.24 34.36 -18.51
C PHE A 291 -32.77 33.28 -19.46
N PRO A 292 -33.74 33.59 -20.34
CA PRO A 292 -34.35 32.59 -21.20
C PRO A 292 -33.31 31.80 -22.00
N LYS A 293 -33.44 30.47 -22.00
CA LYS A 293 -32.52 29.52 -22.66
C LYS A 293 -31.07 29.52 -22.14
N ALA A 294 -30.74 30.25 -21.08
CA ALA A 294 -29.42 30.19 -20.50
C ALA A 294 -29.15 28.79 -19.93
N THR A 295 -27.98 28.24 -20.27
CA THR A 295 -27.51 26.94 -19.79
C THR A 295 -26.00 27.02 -19.55
N PHE A 296 -25.48 26.15 -18.69
CA PHE A 296 -24.04 25.93 -18.53
C PHE A 296 -23.72 24.44 -18.64
N ALA A 297 -22.53 24.11 -19.12
CA ALA A 297 -22.10 22.71 -19.25
C ALA A 297 -21.80 22.09 -17.87
N ARG A 298 -22.53 21.05 -17.50
CA ARG A 298 -22.26 20.30 -16.27
C ARG A 298 -20.83 19.76 -16.30
N GLN A 299 -20.14 19.84 -15.17
CA GLN A 299 -18.82 19.24 -15.01
C GLN A 299 -18.93 17.91 -14.26
N SER A 300 -18.09 16.95 -14.64
CA SER A 300 -17.88 15.67 -13.97
C SER A 300 -16.39 15.43 -13.72
N ALA A 301 -16.05 14.55 -12.78
CA ALA A 301 -14.66 14.23 -12.43
C ALA A 301 -13.86 13.64 -13.60
N MET A 302 -14.53 12.90 -14.49
CA MET A 302 -14.00 12.42 -15.77
C MET A 302 -14.62 13.24 -16.90
N GLN A 303 -13.83 13.58 -17.92
CA GLN A 303 -14.30 14.31 -19.10
C GLN A 303 -13.63 13.81 -20.38
N VAL A 304 -14.28 14.03 -21.53
CA VAL A 304 -13.66 13.78 -22.84
C VAL A 304 -12.46 14.73 -23.00
N PRO A 305 -11.30 14.26 -23.48
CA PRO A 305 -10.11 15.08 -23.66
C PRO A 305 -10.33 16.30 -24.56
N ARG A 306 -10.01 17.51 -24.07
CA ARG A 306 -10.19 18.77 -24.81
C ARG A 306 -8.88 19.50 -25.03
N LYS A 307 -8.71 20.06 -26.23
CA LYS A 307 -7.55 20.90 -26.56
C LYS A 307 -7.60 22.26 -25.86
N ASP A 308 -8.80 22.83 -25.73
CA ASP A 308 -9.03 24.12 -25.08
C ASP A 308 -10.10 23.99 -24.00
N PRO A 309 -9.87 24.50 -22.78
CA PRO A 309 -10.88 24.49 -21.73
C PRO A 309 -12.03 25.44 -22.09
N PRO A 310 -13.28 25.09 -21.75
CA PRO A 310 -14.43 25.94 -22.03
C PRO A 310 -14.32 27.28 -21.29
N GLY A 311 -14.85 28.34 -21.92
CA GLY A 311 -14.96 29.66 -21.32
C GLY A 311 -15.98 29.72 -20.18
N ILE A 312 -16.24 30.92 -19.67
CA ILE A 312 -17.28 31.14 -18.64
C ILE A 312 -18.65 31.18 -19.32
N ASP A 313 -19.55 30.25 -18.94
CA ASP A 313 -20.90 30.11 -19.50
C ASP A 313 -21.98 30.82 -18.65
N THR A 314 -21.53 31.59 -17.67
CA THR A 314 -22.44 32.34 -16.79
C THR A 314 -23.00 33.55 -17.55
N PRO A 315 -24.32 33.81 -17.48
CA PRO A 315 -24.93 34.97 -18.15
C PRO A 315 -24.18 36.26 -17.81
N LYS A 316 -23.79 37.05 -18.81
CA LYS A 316 -22.94 38.25 -18.60
C LYS A 316 -23.58 39.26 -17.64
N ASP A 317 -24.89 39.43 -17.72
CA ASP A 317 -25.65 40.37 -16.87
C ASP A 317 -25.78 39.88 -15.43
N LEU A 318 -25.50 38.59 -15.16
CA LEU A 318 -25.47 38.01 -13.81
C LEU A 318 -24.11 38.24 -13.11
N ILE A 319 -23.03 38.46 -13.88
CA ILE A 319 -21.67 38.55 -13.33
C ILE A 319 -21.52 39.74 -12.38
N ALA A 320 -21.98 40.94 -12.75
CA ALA A 320 -21.85 42.11 -11.90
C ALA A 320 -22.62 41.97 -10.57
N PRO A 321 -23.91 41.58 -10.56
CA PRO A 321 -24.63 41.27 -9.33
C PRO A 321 -23.93 40.24 -8.43
N MET A 322 -23.34 39.20 -9.04
CA MET A 322 -22.56 38.20 -8.31
C MET A 322 -21.30 38.77 -7.66
N ILE A 323 -20.58 39.66 -8.35
CA ILE A 323 -19.41 40.33 -7.79
C ILE A 323 -19.82 41.19 -6.60
N ASP A 324 -20.87 42.00 -6.73
CA ASP A 324 -21.33 42.91 -5.69
C ASP A 324 -21.74 42.13 -4.43
N THR A 325 -22.64 41.14 -4.59
CA THR A 325 -23.12 40.29 -3.50
C THR A 325 -21.97 39.57 -2.79
N LEU A 326 -21.04 38.95 -3.53
CA LEU A 326 -19.93 38.23 -2.91
C LEU A 326 -18.95 39.16 -2.19
N THR A 327 -18.68 40.33 -2.77
CA THR A 327 -17.78 41.33 -2.18
C THR A 327 -18.36 41.87 -0.87
N GLU A 328 -19.67 42.11 -0.82
CA GLU A 328 -20.38 42.51 0.39
C GLU A 328 -20.26 41.44 1.49
N VAL A 329 -20.55 40.18 1.16
CA VAL A 329 -20.46 39.05 2.11
C VAL A 329 -19.03 38.85 2.64
N MET A 330 -18.01 39.05 1.81
CA MET A 330 -16.61 38.86 2.21
C MET A 330 -16.07 40.02 3.05
N THR A 331 -16.40 41.26 2.70
CA THR A 331 -15.96 42.45 3.42
C THR A 331 -16.71 42.62 4.75
N GLY A 332 -17.89 42.00 4.89
CA GLY A 332 -18.75 42.17 6.04
C GLY A 332 -19.14 43.64 6.22
N ALA A 333 -19.23 44.38 5.10
CA ALA A 333 -19.63 45.77 5.08
C ALA A 333 -20.96 45.88 5.79
N ARG A 334 -20.93 46.55 6.94
CA ARG A 334 -22.05 46.73 7.83
C ARG A 334 -23.05 47.68 7.18
N HIS A 335 -24.26 47.19 6.94
CA HIS A 335 -25.44 47.96 7.31
C HIS A 335 -25.46 48.05 8.85
N THR A 336 -24.69 48.98 9.42
CA THR A 336 -24.78 49.38 10.85
C THR A 336 -25.36 50.78 11.01
N GLU A 337 -26.00 51.32 9.97
CA GLU A 337 -26.73 52.57 10.08
C GLU A 337 -28.24 52.36 10.27
N ASP A 338 -28.76 51.14 10.05
CA ASP A 338 -30.14 50.79 10.39
C ASP A 338 -30.17 49.56 11.32
N THR A 339 -30.67 49.73 12.53
CA THR A 339 -30.77 48.64 13.54
C THR A 339 -31.89 47.64 13.23
N ASP A 340 -32.67 47.89 12.19
CA ASP A 340 -33.84 47.09 11.79
C ASP A 340 -33.65 46.31 10.47
N GLU A 341 -32.47 46.35 9.83
CA GLU A 341 -32.21 45.57 8.61
C GLU A 341 -31.74 44.13 8.91
N ASP A 342 -32.44 43.16 8.33
CA ASP A 342 -32.11 41.73 8.42
C ASP A 342 -30.70 41.44 7.85
N PRO A 343 -29.94 40.49 8.43
CA PRO A 343 -28.63 40.14 7.92
C PRO A 343 -28.70 39.60 6.49
N LEU A 344 -27.79 40.02 5.61
CA LEU A 344 -27.70 39.52 4.24
C LEU A 344 -27.49 38.00 4.22
N VAL A 345 -28.52 37.25 3.81
CA VAL A 345 -28.46 35.80 3.61
C VAL A 345 -28.15 35.53 2.14
N ALA A 346 -26.87 35.37 1.81
CA ALA A 346 -26.41 35.14 0.44
C ALA A 346 -25.79 33.74 0.22
N PHE A 347 -25.50 33.43 -1.03
CA PHE A 347 -24.74 32.23 -1.39
C PHE A 347 -23.26 32.33 -0.97
N PRO A 348 -22.58 31.20 -0.67
CA PRO A 348 -21.27 31.22 -0.01
C PRO A 348 -20.12 31.65 -0.94
N PRO A 349 -19.23 32.59 -0.54
CA PRO A 349 -17.98 32.85 -1.26
C PRO A 349 -17.00 31.70 -1.04
N TYR A 350 -16.88 30.76 -1.98
CA TYR A 350 -15.94 29.65 -1.83
C TYR A 350 -14.50 30.17 -1.86
N GLY A 351 -13.64 29.70 -0.94
CA GLY A 351 -12.21 30.08 -0.93
C GLY A 351 -11.84 31.32 -0.10
N PHE A 352 -12.79 32.19 0.28
CA PHE A 352 -12.42 33.53 0.80
C PHE A 352 -11.65 33.50 2.12
N ARG A 353 -11.88 32.49 2.99
CA ARG A 353 -11.13 32.36 4.25
C ARG A 353 -9.67 31.98 4.01
N TYR A 354 -9.36 31.30 2.90
CA TYR A 354 -8.01 30.80 2.61
C TYR A 354 -7.08 31.88 2.04
N LYS A 355 -7.64 33.00 1.58
CA LYS A 355 -6.90 34.11 0.99
C LYS A 355 -7.12 35.42 1.76
N PRO A 356 -6.16 36.36 1.73
CA PRO A 356 -6.34 37.69 2.31
C PRO A 356 -7.19 38.61 1.44
N GLU A 357 -7.29 38.36 0.13
CA GLU A 357 -8.08 39.18 -0.79
C GLU A 357 -9.59 39.06 -0.52
N THR A 358 -10.29 40.19 -0.57
CA THR A 358 -11.75 40.29 -0.39
C THR A 358 -12.45 40.84 -1.64
N ASP A 359 -11.74 40.97 -2.75
CA ASP A 359 -12.26 41.41 -4.06
C ASP A 359 -12.38 40.23 -5.03
N ILE A 360 -13.41 40.25 -5.88
CA ILE A 360 -13.58 39.32 -7.01
C ILE A 360 -13.62 40.13 -8.31
N SER A 361 -12.94 39.63 -9.35
CA SER A 361 -12.83 40.29 -10.65
C SER A 361 -13.13 39.34 -11.81
N TYR A 362 -14.00 39.78 -12.71
CA TYR A 362 -14.28 39.05 -13.95
C TYR A 362 -13.05 38.93 -14.87
N ALA A 363 -12.14 39.92 -14.86
CA ALA A 363 -10.92 39.86 -15.65
C ALA A 363 -9.97 38.74 -15.16
N LYS A 364 -9.85 38.58 -13.83
CA LYS A 364 -9.09 37.48 -13.21
C LYS A 364 -9.78 36.14 -13.45
N ALA A 365 -11.11 36.07 -13.39
CA ALA A 365 -11.85 34.86 -13.73
C ALA A 365 -11.61 34.41 -15.18
N LYS A 366 -11.58 35.34 -16.15
CA LYS A 366 -11.25 35.04 -17.55
C LYS A 366 -9.84 34.48 -17.74
N THR A 367 -8.87 34.89 -16.92
CA THR A 367 -7.52 34.33 -16.94
C THR A 367 -7.40 33.03 -16.14
N ARG A 368 -8.52 32.48 -15.66
CA ARG A 368 -8.64 31.24 -14.87
C ARG A 368 -8.00 31.33 -13.49
N ALA A 369 -7.93 32.52 -12.90
CA ALA A 369 -7.57 32.64 -11.49
C ALA A 369 -8.58 31.85 -10.65
N TRP A 370 -8.08 30.91 -9.83
CA TRP A 370 -8.93 29.89 -9.20
C TRP A 370 -10.06 30.49 -8.35
N PHE A 371 -9.75 31.54 -7.59
CA PHE A 371 -10.68 32.14 -6.63
C PHE A 371 -11.85 32.83 -7.34
N ASP A 372 -11.54 33.66 -8.34
CA ASP A 372 -12.53 34.36 -9.14
C ASP A 372 -13.34 33.39 -10.02
N GLN A 373 -12.68 32.39 -10.62
CA GLN A 373 -13.33 31.44 -11.53
C GLN A 373 -14.32 30.53 -10.81
N ILE A 374 -13.96 29.93 -9.67
CA ILE A 374 -14.91 29.08 -8.91
C ILE A 374 -16.16 29.88 -8.51
N ASN A 375 -15.98 31.16 -8.19
CA ASN A 375 -17.08 31.99 -7.72
C ASN A 375 -17.95 32.57 -8.83
N LEU A 376 -17.39 32.92 -9.99
CA LEU A 376 -18.12 33.56 -11.08
C LEU A 376 -18.58 32.59 -12.18
N ASP A 377 -18.01 31.39 -12.26
CA ASP A 377 -18.44 30.37 -13.23
C ASP A 377 -19.42 29.39 -12.57
N LEU A 378 -20.69 29.44 -12.97
CA LEU A 378 -21.76 28.57 -12.48
C LEU A 378 -21.39 27.08 -12.55
N LYS A 379 -20.57 26.67 -13.54
CA LYS A 379 -20.07 25.30 -13.68
C LYS A 379 -19.35 24.83 -12.42
N PHE A 380 -18.33 25.55 -11.99
CA PHE A 380 -17.51 25.18 -10.83
C PHE A 380 -18.20 25.53 -9.51
N ARG A 381 -19.07 26.53 -9.50
CA ARG A 381 -19.90 26.88 -8.35
C ARG A 381 -20.89 25.77 -8.00
N GLN A 382 -21.48 25.14 -9.02
CA GLN A 382 -22.32 23.94 -8.86
C GLN A 382 -21.50 22.78 -8.25
N VAL A 383 -20.29 22.55 -8.74
CA VAL A 383 -19.40 21.47 -8.25
C VAL A 383 -18.98 21.69 -6.79
N ALA A 384 -18.61 22.91 -6.42
CA ALA A 384 -18.33 23.26 -5.02
C ALA A 384 -19.57 23.06 -4.13
N GLY A 385 -20.76 23.41 -4.63
CA GLY A 385 -22.03 23.12 -3.96
C GLY A 385 -22.29 21.62 -3.76
N LEU A 386 -21.89 20.78 -4.71
CA LEU A 386 -21.99 19.32 -4.60
C LEU A 386 -21.06 18.77 -3.51
N GLY A 387 -19.84 19.29 -3.41
CA GLY A 387 -18.91 18.99 -2.31
C GLY A 387 -19.51 19.37 -0.95
N ALA A 388 -20.02 20.59 -0.83
CA ALA A 388 -20.70 21.03 0.39
C ALA A 388 -21.90 20.14 0.75
N LYS A 389 -22.70 19.72 -0.25
CA LYS A 389 -23.83 18.80 -0.04
C LYS A 389 -23.37 17.43 0.47
N LEU A 390 -22.23 16.92 0.00
CA LEU A 390 -21.68 15.66 0.48
C LEU A 390 -21.29 15.73 1.96
N VAL A 391 -20.68 16.85 2.38
CA VAL A 391 -20.35 17.10 3.79
C VAL A 391 -21.62 17.14 4.64
N LYS A 392 -22.64 17.91 4.24
CA LYS A 392 -23.92 17.99 4.97
C LYS A 392 -24.57 16.62 5.18
N ARG A 393 -24.53 15.75 4.17
CA ARG A 393 -25.10 14.40 4.26
C ARG A 393 -24.35 13.49 5.25
N ASN A 394 -23.05 13.71 5.43
CA ASN A 394 -22.16 12.86 6.24
C ASN A 394 -21.55 13.62 7.44
N GLN A 395 -22.21 14.70 7.87
CA GLN A 395 -21.66 15.65 8.85
C GLN A 395 -21.27 14.97 10.18
N GLU A 396 -22.09 14.01 10.67
CA GLU A 396 -21.80 13.33 11.94
C GLU A 396 -20.56 12.43 11.83
N MET A 397 -20.40 11.73 10.70
CA MET A 397 -19.23 10.90 10.45
C MET A 397 -17.95 11.75 10.38
N PHE A 398 -17.98 12.84 9.61
CA PHE A 398 -16.80 13.70 9.46
C PHE A 398 -16.48 14.48 10.75
N ALA A 399 -17.49 14.92 11.50
CA ALA A 399 -17.29 15.56 12.79
C ALA A 399 -16.66 14.59 13.79
N HIS A 400 -17.14 13.34 13.85
CA HIS A 400 -16.54 12.32 14.69
C HIS A 400 -15.06 12.10 14.34
N LEU A 401 -14.73 11.92 13.07
CA LEU A 401 -13.34 11.76 12.60
C LEU A 401 -12.46 12.96 12.95
N ALA A 402 -12.99 14.18 12.88
CA ALA A 402 -12.27 15.39 13.29
C ALA A 402 -12.00 15.41 14.80
N TRP A 403 -13.01 15.11 15.63
CA TRP A 403 -12.87 15.12 17.09
C TRP A 403 -11.91 14.04 17.61
N THR A 404 -11.84 12.87 16.97
CA THR A 404 -10.87 11.82 17.37
C THR A 404 -9.41 12.25 17.27
N GLN A 405 -9.09 13.27 16.46
CA GLN A 405 -7.73 13.80 16.31
C GLN A 405 -7.44 14.97 17.26
N TYR A 406 -8.46 15.52 17.90
CA TYR A 406 -8.35 16.78 18.63
C TYR A 406 -7.66 16.63 19.99
N ASP A 407 -7.88 15.51 20.69
CA ASP A 407 -7.34 15.29 22.04
C ASP A 407 -5.81 15.43 22.11
N GLU A 408 -5.10 14.93 21.10
CA GLU A 408 -3.64 15.04 21.01
C GLU A 408 -3.17 16.49 20.84
N ILE A 409 -3.92 17.30 20.09
CA ILE A 409 -3.63 18.73 19.86
C ILE A 409 -3.85 19.52 21.15
N VAL A 410 -4.91 19.22 21.90
CA VAL A 410 -5.18 19.85 23.21
C VAL A 410 -4.04 19.56 24.17
N GLU A 411 -3.67 18.29 24.33
CA GLU A 411 -2.61 17.90 25.24
C GLU A 411 -1.27 18.56 24.87
N ALA A 412 -0.96 18.63 23.57
CA ALA A 412 0.22 19.34 23.06
C ALA A 412 0.16 20.84 23.37
N ASN A 413 -0.98 21.49 23.13
CA ASN A 413 -1.16 22.92 23.39
C ASN A 413 -1.13 23.27 24.88
N GLU A 414 -1.67 22.43 25.76
CA GLU A 414 -1.52 22.60 27.21
C GLU A 414 -0.05 22.57 27.63
N LYS A 415 0.72 21.61 27.10
CA LYS A 415 2.17 21.51 27.37
C LYS A 415 2.90 22.75 26.84
N LEU A 416 2.59 23.19 25.62
CA LEU A 416 3.18 24.38 25.01
C LEU A 416 2.83 25.65 25.79
N ALA A 417 1.58 25.82 26.26
CA ALA A 417 1.19 26.96 27.08
C ALA A 417 1.98 27.00 28.41
N ARG A 418 2.15 25.86 29.08
CA ARG A 418 2.99 25.75 30.30
C ARG A 418 4.45 26.11 30.01
N LEU A 419 4.97 25.65 28.87
CA LEU A 419 6.34 25.95 28.45
C LEU A 419 6.52 27.42 28.03
N GLN A 420 5.49 28.04 27.45
CA GLN A 420 5.51 29.45 27.10
C GLN A 420 5.56 30.33 28.36
N ALA A 421 4.76 29.99 29.38
CA ALA A 421 4.85 30.61 30.70
C ALA A 421 6.25 30.41 31.32
N ALA A 422 6.81 29.20 31.23
CA ALA A 422 8.16 28.91 31.69
C ALA A 422 9.23 29.70 30.91
N GLN A 423 9.06 29.93 29.61
CA GLN A 423 9.95 30.74 28.78
C GLN A 423 9.97 32.19 29.26
N ARG A 424 8.80 32.80 29.44
CA ARG A 424 8.70 34.18 29.96
C ARG A 424 9.31 34.31 31.35
N MET A 425 9.09 33.30 32.21
CA MET A 425 9.72 33.25 33.53
C MET A 425 11.25 33.12 33.43
N ALA A 426 11.76 32.24 32.57
CA ALA A 426 13.20 32.05 32.36
C ALA A 426 13.87 33.31 31.80
N GLU A 427 13.25 33.99 30.83
CA GLU A 427 13.67 35.29 30.30
C GLU A 427 13.75 36.35 31.41
N ALA A 428 12.70 36.46 32.24
CA ALA A 428 12.64 37.41 33.34
C ALA A 428 13.68 37.11 34.44
N LEU A 429 13.85 35.84 34.82
CA LEU A 429 14.82 35.41 35.83
C LEU A 429 16.26 35.59 35.34
N THR A 430 16.54 35.25 34.08
CA THR A 430 17.86 35.43 33.47
C THR A 430 18.23 36.91 33.44
N ARG A 431 17.32 37.79 32.98
CA ARG A 431 17.53 39.23 32.95
C ARG A 431 17.67 39.86 34.33
N ARG A 432 16.86 39.40 35.31
CA ARG A 432 16.86 39.97 36.66
C ARG A 432 18.03 39.49 37.52
N HIS A 433 18.46 38.24 37.35
CA HIS A 433 19.40 37.59 38.26
C HIS A 433 20.70 37.15 37.59
N PHE A 434 20.69 36.60 36.38
CA PHE A 434 21.90 36.07 35.75
C PHE A 434 22.72 37.15 35.02
N GLU A 435 22.07 38.00 34.24
CA GLU A 435 22.73 39.07 33.47
C GLU A 435 23.23 40.23 34.34
N ARG A 436 22.66 40.39 35.56
CA ARG A 436 23.13 41.40 36.52
C ARG A 436 24.38 40.99 37.27
N LEU A 437 24.73 39.70 37.26
CA LEU A 437 25.94 39.21 37.90
C LEU A 437 27.18 39.64 37.09
N PRO A 438 28.30 39.89 37.77
CA PRO A 438 29.60 39.93 37.13
C PRO A 438 29.84 38.74 36.19
N SER A 439 30.43 38.98 35.02
CA SER A 439 30.60 37.98 33.97
C SER A 439 31.46 36.79 34.42
N ASP A 440 32.44 37.02 35.30
CA ASP A 440 33.25 35.97 35.92
C ASP A 440 32.44 35.07 36.88
N VAL A 441 31.53 35.66 37.66
CA VAL A 441 30.60 34.91 38.53
C VAL A 441 29.61 34.10 37.69
N SER A 442 29.01 34.70 36.66
CA SER A 442 28.09 34.02 35.74
C SER A 442 28.74 32.85 35.01
N LEU A 443 29.99 33.02 34.57
CA LEU A 443 30.78 31.97 33.94
C LEU A 443 31.05 30.82 34.91
N ALA A 444 31.37 31.09 36.18
CA ALA A 444 31.59 30.04 37.17
C ALA A 444 30.30 29.31 37.57
N LEU A 445 29.18 30.01 37.70
CA LEU A 445 27.89 29.40 38.07
C LEU A 445 27.35 28.49 36.96
N SER A 446 27.63 28.82 35.70
CA SER A 446 27.14 28.12 34.51
C SER A 446 28.01 26.94 34.03
N GLN A 447 28.98 26.49 34.84
CA GLN A 447 29.94 25.44 34.47
C GLN A 447 29.31 24.17 33.85
N GLY A 448 28.14 23.74 34.33
CA GLY A 448 27.43 22.57 33.79
C GLY A 448 27.00 22.72 32.33
N LEU A 449 26.88 23.95 31.83
CA LEU A 449 26.45 24.27 30.47
C LEU A 449 27.63 24.45 29.51
N HIS A 450 28.88 24.55 30.00
CA HIS A 450 30.02 24.95 29.17
C HIS A 450 30.34 23.99 28.03
N ARG A 451 30.01 22.70 28.17
CA ARG A 451 30.18 21.71 27.11
C ARG A 451 29.07 21.75 26.07
N ALA A 452 27.86 22.16 26.47
CA ALA A 452 26.67 22.12 25.63
C ALA A 452 26.43 23.44 24.89
N VAL A 453 26.88 24.56 25.45
CA VAL A 453 26.68 25.89 24.85
C VAL A 453 27.83 26.20 23.89
N GLU A 454 27.48 26.40 22.63
CA GLU A 454 28.40 26.89 21.60
C GLU A 454 28.50 28.42 21.64
N VAL A 455 29.74 28.92 21.54
CA VAL A 455 30.04 30.36 21.40
C VAL A 455 30.07 30.74 19.92
N VAL A 456 30.65 29.86 19.10
CA VAL A 456 30.68 29.92 17.64
C VAL A 456 30.44 28.48 17.16
N LYS A 457 29.87 28.32 15.95
CA LYS A 457 29.55 27.01 15.36
C LYS A 457 30.72 26.02 15.52
N GLY A 458 30.51 24.93 16.26
CA GLY A 458 31.52 23.90 16.51
C GLY A 458 32.57 24.21 17.59
N THR A 459 32.42 25.30 18.36
CA THR A 459 33.29 25.64 19.50
C THR A 459 32.45 25.93 20.75
N SER A 460 32.50 25.02 21.72
CA SER A 460 31.81 25.19 23.02
C SER A 460 32.51 26.20 23.93
N VAL A 461 31.80 26.73 24.94
CA VAL A 461 32.42 27.58 25.99
C VAL A 461 33.62 26.87 26.63
N SER A 462 33.51 25.56 26.90
CA SER A 462 34.59 24.78 27.49
C SER A 462 35.81 24.66 26.57
N GLN A 463 35.57 24.47 25.27
CA GLN A 463 36.63 24.42 24.27
C GLN A 463 37.29 25.79 24.12
N ARG A 464 36.50 26.87 24.13
CA ARG A 464 37.02 28.24 24.05
C ARG A 464 37.88 28.61 25.25
N LEU A 465 37.51 28.16 26.45
CA LEU A 465 38.35 28.32 27.65
C LEU A 465 39.66 27.52 27.53
N ALA A 466 39.59 26.28 27.05
CA ALA A 466 40.77 25.44 26.83
C ALA A 466 41.72 26.02 25.77
N GLU A 467 41.21 26.52 24.65
CA GLU A 467 41.98 27.21 23.60
C GLU A 467 42.72 28.45 24.11
N ASN A 468 42.14 29.14 25.10
CA ASN A 468 42.77 30.28 25.75
C ASN A 468 43.72 29.87 26.89
N GLY A 469 43.97 28.57 27.08
CA GLY A 469 44.86 28.05 28.13
C GLY A 469 44.26 28.15 29.53
N VAL A 470 42.96 28.37 29.67
CA VAL A 470 42.29 28.45 30.98
C VAL A 470 41.96 27.04 31.47
N PRO A 471 42.47 26.61 32.64
CA PRO A 471 42.09 25.33 33.22
C PRO A 471 40.58 25.29 33.50
N LEU A 472 39.88 24.25 33.03
CA LEU A 472 38.44 24.06 33.30
C LEU A 472 38.13 23.92 34.79
N SER A 473 39.14 23.61 35.62
CA SER A 473 39.04 23.66 37.08
C SER A 473 38.70 25.05 37.63
N ASN A 474 38.92 26.12 36.87
CA ASN A 474 38.59 27.48 37.30
C ASN A 474 37.09 27.78 37.35
N SER A 475 36.27 27.06 36.59
CA SER A 475 34.81 27.12 36.71
C SER A 475 34.25 25.95 37.54
N ALA A 476 35.10 25.03 38.02
CA ALA A 476 34.65 23.85 38.73
C ALA A 476 33.95 24.17 40.05
N ARG A 477 33.00 23.32 40.42
CA ARG A 477 32.26 23.41 41.69
C ARG A 477 33.17 23.40 42.91
N SER A 478 34.29 22.66 42.89
CA SER A 478 35.27 22.62 43.98
C SER A 478 35.89 24.00 44.24
N LEU A 479 36.27 24.73 43.19
CA LEU A 479 36.80 26.08 43.31
C LEU A 479 35.75 27.06 43.84
N ARG A 480 34.48 26.91 43.43
CA ARG A 480 33.36 27.68 44.01
C ARG A 480 33.23 27.46 45.52
N HIS A 481 33.30 26.21 45.99
CA HIS A 481 33.25 25.90 47.43
C HIS A 481 34.42 26.48 48.21
N VAL A 482 35.63 26.46 47.65
CA VAL A 482 36.82 27.05 48.30
C VAL A 482 36.71 28.58 48.32
N SER A 483 36.25 29.18 47.23
CA SER A 483 36.15 30.64 47.10
C SER A 483 35.04 31.21 47.98
N ALA A 484 33.91 30.50 48.13
CA ALA A 484 32.82 30.86 49.04
C ALA A 484 33.22 30.86 50.53
N LYS A 485 34.27 30.12 50.92
CA LYS A 485 34.81 30.12 52.30
C LYS A 485 35.72 31.33 52.59
N ARG A 486 36.09 32.13 51.58
CA ARG A 486 36.82 33.38 51.81
C ARG A 486 35.85 34.47 52.26
N SER A 487 36.03 34.97 53.48
CA SER A 487 35.36 36.19 53.94
C SER A 487 35.92 37.40 53.20
N LEU A 488 35.08 38.11 52.45
CA LEU A 488 35.42 39.44 51.93
C LEU A 488 35.44 40.42 53.12
N ALA A 489 36.58 41.05 53.39
CA ALA A 489 36.64 42.18 54.32
C ALA A 489 35.86 43.36 53.68
N LEU A 490 34.72 43.71 54.26
CA LEU A 490 33.94 44.89 53.88
C LEU A 490 34.72 46.16 54.23
N SER A 491 35.60 46.61 53.33
CA SER A 491 36.17 47.96 53.45
C SER A 491 35.06 48.97 53.17
N GLY A 492 34.82 49.87 54.11
CA GLY A 492 33.61 50.67 54.23
C GLY A 492 33.21 51.55 53.02
N ARG A 493 31.91 51.89 53.02
CA ARG A 493 31.23 52.92 52.22
C ARG A 493 31.04 52.67 50.71
N ALA A 494 30.62 51.47 50.31
CA ALA A 494 29.94 51.29 49.02
C ALA A 494 28.61 50.52 49.21
N PRO A 495 27.45 51.09 48.81
CA PRO A 495 26.15 50.41 48.91
C PRO A 495 26.01 49.18 47.98
N LYS A 496 27.00 48.90 47.12
CA LYS A 496 27.02 47.77 46.17
C LYS A 496 27.72 46.49 46.68
N ALA A 497 28.29 46.49 47.88
CA ALA A 497 29.14 45.39 48.36
C ALA A 497 28.40 44.18 48.97
N ARG A 498 27.06 44.20 49.02
CA ARG A 498 26.27 43.12 49.65
C ARG A 498 26.00 41.91 48.74
N ASP A 499 26.25 42.01 47.44
CA ASP A 499 25.91 40.95 46.46
C ASP A 499 27.14 40.32 45.76
N ALA A 500 28.37 40.60 46.22
CA ALA A 500 29.57 40.09 45.58
C ALA A 500 29.89 38.67 46.07
N VAL A 501 29.63 37.66 45.22
CA VAL A 501 30.15 36.31 45.43
C VAL A 501 31.67 36.37 45.21
N PRO A 502 32.52 36.00 46.21
CA PRO A 502 33.96 36.00 46.04
C PRO A 502 34.35 34.86 45.08
N MET A 503 34.38 35.14 43.79
CA MET A 503 34.90 34.23 42.77
C MET A 503 36.20 34.82 42.20
N PRO A 504 37.29 34.04 42.11
CA PRO A 504 38.46 34.47 41.35
C PRO A 504 38.09 34.54 39.86
N SER A 505 38.38 35.67 39.23
CA SER A 505 38.21 35.81 37.77
C SER A 505 39.12 34.82 37.04
N ALA A 506 38.65 34.30 35.91
CA ALA A 506 39.44 33.37 35.12
C ALA A 506 40.76 34.06 34.66
N PRO A 507 41.92 33.38 34.75
CA PRO A 507 43.18 33.90 34.23
C PRO A 507 43.02 34.33 32.77
N GLY A 508 43.54 35.50 32.39
CA GLY A 508 43.42 36.01 31.02
C GLY A 508 42.13 36.78 30.72
N ASP A 509 41.15 36.81 31.62
CA ASP A 509 39.91 37.56 31.43
C ASP A 509 40.16 39.08 31.48
N THR A 510 39.71 39.79 30.46
CA THR A 510 39.77 41.25 30.33
C THR A 510 38.47 41.95 30.73
N SER A 511 37.40 41.18 30.99
CA SER A 511 36.10 41.69 31.43
C SER A 511 36.16 42.09 32.90
N ALA A 512 35.99 43.37 33.20
CA ALA A 512 36.21 43.90 34.52
C ALA A 512 35.05 43.61 35.48
N ALA A 513 35.30 42.81 36.52
CA ALA A 513 34.53 42.88 37.76
C ALA A 513 35.46 42.98 38.98
N LEU A 514 35.33 44.09 39.71
CA LEU A 514 35.96 44.34 41.02
C LEU A 514 37.49 44.37 41.10
N ARG A 515 38.20 44.87 40.07
CA ARG A 515 39.37 45.72 40.36
C ARG A 515 38.85 47.10 40.78
N GLY A 516 38.19 47.16 41.95
CA GLY A 516 38.26 48.40 42.72
C GLY A 516 39.75 48.74 42.76
N LYS A 517 40.13 49.93 42.26
CA LYS A 517 41.52 50.38 42.23
C LYS A 517 42.12 50.02 43.59
N ILE A 518 42.95 48.97 43.65
CA ILE A 518 43.93 48.89 44.71
C ILE A 518 44.76 50.11 44.39
N SER A 519 44.52 51.18 45.17
CA SER A 519 45.33 52.38 45.11
C SER A 519 46.78 51.89 45.10
N SER A 520 47.60 52.40 44.21
CA SER A 520 49.03 52.05 44.13
C SER A 520 49.80 52.30 45.43
N LYS A 521 49.12 52.80 46.47
CA LYS A 521 49.59 52.92 47.85
C LYS A 521 49.51 51.62 48.67
N ASP A 522 48.64 50.66 48.33
CA ASP A 522 48.45 49.43 49.11
C ASP A 522 48.88 48.14 48.37
N ALA A 523 49.36 48.26 47.13
CA ALA A 523 50.09 47.17 46.50
C ALA A 523 51.45 47.04 47.22
N PRO A 524 51.84 45.85 47.74
CA PRO A 524 53.20 45.66 48.22
C PRO A 524 54.13 45.94 47.05
N LYS A 525 54.89 47.04 47.15
CA LYS A 525 55.94 47.34 46.17
C LYS A 525 56.83 46.10 46.11
N PRO A 526 57.11 45.54 44.92
CA PRO A 526 58.15 44.52 44.82
C PRO A 526 59.43 45.19 45.30
N THR A 527 59.92 44.79 46.48
CA THR A 527 61.18 45.27 47.04
C THR A 527 62.32 44.66 46.23
N THR A 528 62.55 45.19 45.04
CA THR A 528 63.79 45.03 44.26
C THR A 528 64.92 45.89 44.85
N LYS A 529 64.96 46.02 46.18
CA LYS A 529 66.06 46.62 46.95
C LYS A 529 66.80 45.61 47.83
N ALA A 530 66.45 44.32 47.77
CA ALA A 530 67.16 43.23 48.45
C ALA A 530 68.13 42.45 47.54
N LEU A 531 68.54 43.01 46.40
CA LEU A 531 69.52 42.39 45.50
C LEU A 531 70.79 43.23 45.25
N LYS A 532 70.96 44.36 45.95
CA LYS A 532 72.17 45.22 45.82
C LYS A 532 72.57 45.96 47.11
N ASP A 533 72.38 45.35 48.28
CA ASP A 533 72.90 45.88 49.55
C ASP A 533 73.61 44.75 50.34
N PRO A 534 74.94 44.79 50.58
CA PRO A 534 75.69 43.69 51.19
C PRO A 534 75.48 43.53 52.70
N ALA A 535 74.53 44.25 53.31
CA ALA A 535 74.43 44.42 54.76
C ALA A 535 73.07 44.03 55.38
N PHE A 536 72.26 43.17 54.76
CA PHE A 536 71.06 42.61 55.41
C PHE A 536 71.34 41.27 56.12
N LYS A 537 72.03 41.38 57.27
CA LYS A 537 72.05 40.39 58.35
C LYS A 537 70.93 40.72 59.34
N GLY A 538 69.89 39.90 59.38
CA GLY A 538 68.90 39.83 60.47
C GLY A 538 68.55 38.36 60.76
N ARG A 539 69.52 37.59 61.27
CA ARG A 539 69.67 37.17 62.68
C ARG A 539 68.77 35.98 63.11
N LEU A 540 69.13 34.78 62.65
CA LEU A 540 69.53 33.74 63.60
C LEU A 540 71.02 34.00 63.93
N SER A 541 71.44 33.98 65.20
CA SER A 541 72.88 34.08 65.49
C SER A 541 73.59 32.89 64.84
N VAL A 542 74.81 33.11 64.36
CA VAL A 542 75.61 32.07 63.67
C VAL A 542 75.78 30.83 64.56
N GLU A 543 75.81 31.02 65.89
CA GLU A 543 75.78 29.93 66.87
C GLU A 543 74.49 29.09 66.82
N ILE A 544 73.30 29.69 66.68
CA ILE A 544 72.03 28.93 66.59
C ILE A 544 71.90 28.23 65.24
N GLY A 545 72.39 28.84 64.16
CA GLY A 545 72.44 28.22 62.83
C GLY A 545 73.34 26.99 62.76
N GLU A 546 74.47 27.02 63.48
CA GLU A 546 75.37 25.86 63.64
C GLU A 546 74.77 24.80 64.57
N MET A 547 74.09 25.19 65.65
CA MET A 547 73.47 24.27 66.63
C MET A 547 72.29 23.48 66.06
N LEU A 548 71.55 24.05 65.10
CA LEU A 548 70.38 23.42 64.47
C LEU A 548 70.73 22.58 63.23
N ARG A 549 71.97 22.68 62.73
CA ARG A 549 72.46 22.00 61.54
C ARG A 549 72.49 20.45 61.63
N PRO A 550 72.68 19.80 62.80
CA PRO A 550 72.51 18.36 62.93
C PRO A 550 71.06 17.92 63.18
N ILE A 551 70.16 18.84 63.56
CA ILE A 551 68.75 18.54 63.90
C ILE A 551 67.88 18.56 62.64
N PHE A 552 68.09 19.54 61.78
CA PHE A 552 67.43 19.63 60.48
C PHE A 552 68.43 19.18 59.43
N ASN A 553 68.23 17.99 58.87
CA ASN A 553 69.02 17.46 57.77
C ASN A 553 68.79 18.29 56.50
N MET A 554 69.38 19.50 56.49
CA MET A 554 69.17 20.56 55.50
C MET A 554 69.79 20.22 54.13
N GLU A 555 70.55 19.12 54.03
CA GLU A 555 71.03 18.56 52.75
C GLU A 555 69.86 18.09 51.84
N ILE A 556 68.66 17.86 52.39
CA ILE A 556 67.47 17.55 51.61
C ILE A 556 66.98 18.76 50.79
N PHE A 557 67.32 20.00 51.20
CA PHE A 557 66.86 21.22 50.54
C PHE A 557 67.82 21.76 49.47
N GLU A 558 69.10 21.36 49.48
CA GLU A 558 70.08 21.77 48.44
C GLU A 558 69.87 21.06 47.09
N GLY A 559 69.07 19.98 47.06
CA GLY A 559 68.70 19.23 45.85
C GLY A 559 67.28 19.47 45.33
N LEU A 560 66.46 20.26 46.02
CA LEU A 560 65.12 20.61 45.55
C LEU A 560 65.23 21.64 44.42
N LYS A 561 65.40 21.16 43.18
CA LYS A 561 65.09 21.95 41.99
C LYS A 561 63.72 22.58 42.22
N GLU A 562 63.61 23.91 42.09
CA GLU A 562 62.31 24.58 42.00
C GLU A 562 61.44 23.72 41.08
N ALA A 563 60.34 23.17 41.63
CA ALA A 563 59.41 22.41 40.83
C ALA A 563 59.06 23.33 39.66
N ARG A 564 59.44 22.94 38.43
CA ARG A 564 59.12 23.71 37.23
C ARG A 564 57.60 23.70 37.15
N VAL A 565 56.96 24.71 37.72
CA VAL A 565 55.54 24.92 37.60
C VAL A 565 55.35 25.13 36.10
N PRO A 566 54.63 24.25 35.38
CA PRO A 566 54.41 24.45 33.97
C PRO A 566 53.74 25.81 33.80
N THR A 567 54.44 26.75 33.16
CA THR A 567 53.92 28.08 32.91
C THR A 567 52.81 27.92 31.88
N VAL A 568 51.56 27.81 32.34
CA VAL A 568 50.41 27.72 31.45
C VAL A 568 50.29 29.08 30.75
N ALA A 569 50.55 29.09 29.44
CA ALA A 569 50.40 30.29 28.63
C ALA A 569 48.90 30.58 28.45
N VAL A 570 48.38 31.48 29.29
CA VAL A 570 46.98 31.91 29.22
C VAL A 570 46.84 33.10 28.28
N ARG A 571 45.98 32.98 27.26
CA ARG A 571 45.66 34.05 26.31
C ARG A 571 44.61 35.00 26.90
N ARG A 572 44.58 36.24 26.39
CA ARG A 572 43.54 37.21 26.77
C ARG A 572 42.21 36.86 26.12
N PHE A 573 41.14 36.86 26.89
CA PHE A 573 39.76 36.67 26.41
C PHE A 573 38.79 37.52 27.23
N SER A 574 37.54 37.64 26.76
CA SER A 574 36.46 38.37 27.44
C SER A 574 35.44 37.37 27.96
N SER A 575 35.18 37.32 29.27
CA SER A 575 34.10 36.48 29.81
C SER A 575 32.71 36.97 29.43
N VAL A 576 32.52 38.26 29.11
CA VAL A 576 31.23 38.77 28.59
C VAL A 576 30.80 38.03 27.32
N ASP A 577 31.76 37.76 26.43
CA ASP A 577 31.53 37.08 25.14
C ASP A 577 31.13 35.61 25.34
N LEU A 578 31.56 35.00 26.46
CA LEU A 578 31.24 33.61 26.81
C LEU A 578 29.91 33.48 27.59
N VAL A 579 29.53 34.52 28.32
CA VAL A 579 28.31 34.52 29.14
C VAL A 579 27.06 34.80 28.32
N ALA A 580 27.15 35.64 27.27
CA ALA A 580 25.98 35.95 26.43
C ALA A 580 25.33 34.71 25.77
N PRO A 581 26.09 33.75 25.17
CA PRO A 581 25.52 32.50 24.68
C PRO A 581 24.87 31.65 25.78
N VAL A 582 25.42 31.66 26.99
CA VAL A 582 24.87 30.93 28.14
C VAL A 582 23.56 31.56 28.62
N ALA A 583 23.50 32.89 28.70
CA ALA A 583 22.27 33.61 29.05
C ALA A 583 21.15 33.32 28.04
N ASN A 584 21.48 33.33 26.74
CA ASN A 584 20.54 32.98 25.68
C ASN A 584 20.06 31.52 25.80
N MET A 585 20.97 30.58 26.08
CA MET A 585 20.61 29.17 26.31
C MET A 585 19.63 29.03 27.48
N LEU A 586 19.92 29.69 28.62
CA LEU A 586 19.07 29.66 29.82
C LEU A 586 17.67 30.19 29.53
N ALA A 587 17.56 31.31 28.82
CA ALA A 587 16.28 31.88 28.41
C ALA A 587 15.50 30.96 27.45
N ARG A 588 16.20 30.19 26.61
CA ARG A 588 15.60 29.27 25.63
C ARG A 588 15.44 27.82 26.11
N LEU A 589 15.81 27.48 27.35
CA LEU A 589 15.65 26.12 27.89
C LEU A 589 14.24 25.55 27.71
N PRO A 590 13.14 26.31 27.91
CA PRO A 590 11.79 25.80 27.67
C PRO A 590 11.51 25.46 26.19
N VAL A 591 12.16 26.15 25.24
CA VAL A 591 12.10 25.82 23.80
C VAL A 591 12.74 24.45 23.57
N TYR A 592 13.94 24.21 24.10
CA TYR A 592 14.60 22.90 23.98
C TYR A 592 13.83 21.80 24.71
N LYS A 593 13.20 22.12 25.85
CA LYS A 593 12.34 21.18 26.56
C LYS A 593 11.12 20.79 25.72
N ALA A 594 10.53 21.74 24.97
CA ALA A 594 9.44 21.46 24.04
C ALA A 594 9.83 20.38 23.02
N PHE A 595 11.07 20.35 22.54
CA PHE A 595 11.55 19.36 21.55
C PHE A 595 11.49 17.93 22.07
N VAL A 596 11.66 17.76 23.37
CA VAL A 596 11.67 16.43 24.01
C VAL A 596 10.28 16.07 24.53
N SER A 597 9.52 17.04 25.04
CA SER A 597 8.24 16.79 25.70
C SER A 597 7.02 16.80 24.77
N VAL A 598 7.12 17.45 23.60
CA VAL A 598 6.03 17.55 22.62
C VAL A 598 6.47 16.87 21.33
N ARG A 599 5.76 15.80 20.95
CA ARG A 599 6.01 15.06 19.70
C ARG A 599 5.20 15.69 18.56
N GLY A 600 5.60 15.42 17.31
CA GLY A 600 4.82 15.81 16.11
C GLY A 600 5.03 17.25 15.60
N LEU A 601 5.86 18.06 16.27
CA LEU A 601 6.18 19.42 15.83
C LEU A 601 7.06 19.42 14.56
N THR A 602 6.70 20.28 13.59
CA THR A 602 7.53 20.58 12.41
C THR A 602 8.82 21.31 12.79
N GLU A 603 9.81 21.37 11.90
CA GLU A 603 11.07 22.09 12.18
C GLU A 603 10.84 23.58 12.48
N ASP A 604 9.84 24.19 11.84
CA ASP A 604 9.50 25.59 12.08
C ASP A 604 8.75 25.78 13.39
N GLU A 605 7.80 24.90 13.72
CA GLU A 605 7.11 24.91 15.01
C GLU A 605 8.08 24.69 16.19
N ARG A 606 9.18 23.94 15.97
CA ARG A 606 10.25 23.80 16.96
C ARG A 606 11.04 25.10 17.20
N LYS A 607 10.88 26.16 16.42
CA LYS A 607 11.67 27.39 16.70
C LYS A 607 11.08 28.19 17.87
N THR A 608 9.79 28.00 18.17
CA THR A 608 9.02 28.80 19.15
C THR A 608 8.19 27.92 20.09
N VAL A 609 7.80 28.47 21.24
CA VAL A 609 6.84 27.83 22.15
C VAL A 609 5.53 28.59 22.07
N THR A 610 4.77 28.30 21.03
CA THR A 610 3.48 28.92 20.74
C THR A 610 2.43 27.83 20.54
N PRO A 611 1.15 28.07 20.87
CA PRO A 611 0.08 27.13 20.54
C PRO A 611 0.09 26.80 19.05
N VAL A 612 -0.06 25.52 18.75
CA VAL A 612 -0.15 25.00 17.39
C VAL A 612 -1.62 24.84 17.01
N TRP A 613 -1.97 25.35 15.85
CA TRP A 613 -3.28 25.16 15.26
C TRP A 613 -3.12 24.18 14.10
N ARG A 614 -3.76 23.01 14.21
CA ARG A 614 -3.81 22.03 13.12
C ARG A 614 -5.25 21.72 12.77
N ALA A 615 -5.53 21.72 11.48
CA ALA A 615 -6.79 21.21 10.98
C ALA A 615 -6.79 19.68 11.10
N PRO A 616 -7.95 19.05 11.37
CA PRO A 616 -8.08 17.61 11.28
C PRO A 616 -7.82 17.18 9.84
N GLU A 617 -7.18 16.03 9.64
CA GLU A 617 -6.94 15.46 8.31
C GLU A 617 -7.83 14.22 8.11
N ILE A 618 -8.67 14.25 7.07
CA ILE A 618 -9.50 13.11 6.70
C ILE A 618 -9.01 12.60 5.35
N ALA A 619 -8.14 11.58 5.41
CA ALA A 619 -7.49 10.95 4.26
C ALA A 619 -8.39 9.91 3.53
N TYR A 620 -9.71 10.07 3.63
CA TYR A 620 -10.68 9.18 2.98
C TYR A 620 -10.88 9.61 1.50
N PRO A 621 -10.77 8.69 0.51
CA PRO A 621 -11.04 9.02 -0.89
C PRO A 621 -12.50 9.36 -1.18
N MET A 622 -12.77 10.53 -1.75
CA MET A 622 -14.14 11.04 -1.90
C MET A 622 -14.90 10.53 -3.13
N SER A 623 -14.23 9.91 -4.11
CA SER A 623 -14.85 9.40 -5.34
C SER A 623 -15.96 8.39 -5.05
N GLY A 624 -15.75 7.46 -4.12
CA GLY A 624 -16.73 6.45 -3.72
C GLY A 624 -17.96 7.05 -3.01
N LEU A 625 -17.77 8.06 -2.16
CA LEU A 625 -18.88 8.75 -1.49
C LEU A 625 -19.67 9.65 -2.46
N LEU A 626 -19.00 10.24 -3.45
CA LEU A 626 -19.66 11.02 -4.49
C LEU A 626 -20.66 10.16 -5.29
N GLN A 627 -20.31 8.91 -5.60
CA GLN A 627 -21.21 7.99 -6.32
C GLN A 627 -22.53 7.74 -5.59
N GLN A 628 -22.56 7.82 -4.25
CA GLN A 628 -23.79 7.67 -3.45
C GLN A 628 -24.72 8.89 -3.57
N VAL A 629 -24.19 10.05 -3.98
CA VAL A 629 -24.96 11.28 -4.17
C VAL A 629 -25.34 11.46 -5.64
N SER A 630 -24.40 11.25 -6.56
CA SER A 630 -24.63 11.39 -8.00
C SER A 630 -23.58 10.62 -8.81
N GLN A 631 -23.99 9.52 -9.45
CA GLN A 631 -23.11 8.78 -10.37
C GLN A 631 -22.68 9.64 -11.57
N THR A 632 -23.60 10.49 -12.07
CA THR A 632 -23.35 11.40 -13.20
C THR A 632 -22.37 12.54 -12.86
N ALA A 633 -22.05 12.76 -11.58
CA ALA A 633 -20.99 13.70 -11.20
C ALA A 633 -19.60 13.09 -11.30
N LEU A 634 -19.48 11.76 -11.27
CA LEU A 634 -18.20 11.09 -11.48
C LEU A 634 -17.86 11.02 -12.96
N PHE A 635 -18.81 10.57 -13.78
CA PHE A 635 -18.69 10.56 -15.24
C PHE A 635 -20.08 10.78 -15.85
N ALA A 636 -20.30 11.95 -16.44
CA ALA A 636 -21.54 12.24 -17.13
C ALA A 636 -21.63 11.38 -18.41
N GLY A 637 -22.79 10.79 -18.69
CA GLY A 637 -23.00 9.99 -19.90
C GLY A 637 -22.38 8.59 -19.89
N ALA A 638 -21.91 8.09 -18.73
CA ALA A 638 -21.40 6.73 -18.61
C ALA A 638 -22.45 5.67 -19.03
N GLU A 639 -23.73 5.96 -18.80
CA GLU A 639 -24.87 5.16 -19.20
C GLU A 639 -25.08 5.09 -20.73
N ASN A 640 -24.55 6.05 -21.48
CA ASN A 640 -24.66 6.10 -22.94
C ASN A 640 -23.56 5.29 -23.64
N LEU A 641 -22.52 4.89 -22.91
CA LEU A 641 -21.47 4.04 -23.48
C LEU A 641 -22.06 2.72 -24.02
N PRO A 642 -21.78 2.33 -25.26
CA PRO A 642 -22.18 1.03 -25.77
C PRO A 642 -21.64 -0.13 -24.93
N ASP A 643 -22.38 -1.22 -24.84
CA ASP A 643 -21.88 -2.45 -24.21
C ASP A 643 -20.69 -3.02 -25.00
N ASN A 644 -19.69 -3.52 -24.27
CA ASN A 644 -18.42 -4.03 -24.81
C ASN A 644 -17.63 -2.93 -25.54
N SER A 645 -17.43 -1.79 -24.88
CA SER A 645 -16.63 -0.66 -25.35
C SER A 645 -15.48 -0.31 -24.41
N VAL A 646 -14.45 0.30 -24.98
CA VAL A 646 -13.32 0.90 -24.27
C VAL A 646 -13.20 2.35 -24.73
N ALA A 647 -13.15 3.28 -23.78
CA ALA A 647 -13.01 4.70 -24.01
C ALA A 647 -11.86 5.27 -23.19
N VAL A 648 -11.18 6.28 -23.72
CA VAL A 648 -10.19 7.06 -22.99
C VAL A 648 -10.77 8.43 -22.65
N VAL A 649 -10.70 8.76 -21.37
CA VAL A 649 -11.11 10.05 -20.81
C VAL A 649 -9.96 10.66 -20.02
N GLU A 650 -10.06 11.94 -19.69
CA GLU A 650 -9.11 12.61 -18.81
C GLU A 650 -9.76 12.99 -17.49
N GLU A 651 -8.93 13.15 -16.48
CA GLU A 651 -9.35 13.72 -15.21
C GLU A 651 -9.63 15.23 -15.35
N ASN A 652 -10.84 15.65 -14.98
CA ASN A 652 -11.20 17.06 -14.85
C ASN A 652 -10.67 17.62 -13.52
N ARG A 653 -9.38 18.00 -13.48
CA ARG A 653 -8.76 18.55 -12.26
C ARG A 653 -9.47 19.82 -11.73
N PRO A 654 -9.94 20.76 -12.58
CA PRO A 654 -10.77 21.87 -12.12
C PRO A 654 -12.03 21.43 -11.35
N PHE A 655 -12.68 20.33 -11.77
CA PHE A 655 -13.78 19.73 -11.02
C PHE A 655 -13.31 19.23 -9.65
N VAL A 656 -12.21 18.47 -9.59
CA VAL A 656 -11.70 17.89 -8.34
C VAL A 656 -11.34 18.99 -7.33
N GLU A 657 -10.64 20.04 -7.77
CA GLU A 657 -10.31 21.20 -6.94
C GLU A 657 -11.55 21.94 -6.44
N ALA A 658 -12.50 22.24 -7.33
CA ALA A 658 -13.74 22.93 -6.94
C ALA A 658 -14.58 22.10 -5.96
N PHE A 659 -14.65 20.78 -6.19
CA PHE A 659 -15.39 19.86 -5.35
C PHE A 659 -14.80 19.81 -3.93
N LEU A 660 -13.49 19.56 -3.82
CA LEU A 660 -12.80 19.50 -2.54
C LEU A 660 -12.78 20.87 -1.85
N LEU A 661 -12.68 21.98 -2.59
CA LEU A 661 -12.81 23.32 -2.00
C LEU A 661 -14.18 23.50 -1.34
N GLY A 662 -15.25 23.10 -2.02
CA GLY A 662 -16.62 23.16 -1.49
C GLY A 662 -16.79 22.30 -0.24
N MET A 663 -16.25 21.09 -0.24
CA MET A 663 -16.22 20.23 0.95
C MET A 663 -15.49 20.88 2.13
N ASN A 664 -14.28 21.39 1.89
CA ASN A 664 -13.47 22.02 2.93
C ASN A 664 -14.11 23.31 3.45
N HIS A 665 -14.76 24.09 2.59
CA HIS A 665 -15.49 25.29 2.99
C HIS A 665 -16.65 24.93 3.94
N GLU A 666 -17.48 23.96 3.57
CA GLU A 666 -18.62 23.54 4.39
C GLU A 666 -18.16 22.90 5.70
N MET A 667 -17.16 22.02 5.66
CA MET A 667 -16.68 21.34 6.85
C MET A 667 -16.04 22.31 7.85
N ASN A 668 -15.26 23.30 7.40
CA ASN A 668 -14.72 24.32 8.31
C ASN A 668 -15.83 25.18 8.94
N ARG A 669 -16.91 25.44 8.19
CA ARG A 669 -18.09 26.14 8.74
C ARG A 669 -18.80 25.29 9.79
N GLU A 670 -18.99 24.00 9.51
CA GLU A 670 -19.62 23.05 10.44
C GLU A 670 -18.78 22.86 11.71
N LEU A 671 -17.47 22.67 11.57
CA LEU A 671 -16.54 22.60 12.70
C LEU A 671 -16.61 23.85 13.57
N ARG A 672 -16.62 25.04 12.95
CA ARG A 672 -16.78 26.30 13.70
C ARG A 672 -18.13 26.37 14.41
N TRP A 673 -19.21 25.93 13.77
CA TRP A 673 -20.55 25.89 14.39
C TRP A 673 -20.59 24.95 15.60
N ARG A 674 -19.85 23.83 15.53
CA ARG A 674 -19.70 22.86 16.64
C ARG A 674 -18.63 23.26 17.66
N GLU A 675 -18.18 24.50 17.66
CA GLU A 675 -17.13 25.01 18.56
C GLU A 675 -15.79 24.27 18.48
N PHE A 676 -15.54 23.53 17.38
CA PHE A 676 -14.23 22.95 17.13
C PHE A 676 -13.22 24.09 16.93
N PRO A 677 -12.05 24.09 17.59
CA PRO A 677 -11.07 25.15 17.43
C PRO A 677 -10.46 25.18 16.04
N THR A 678 -10.95 26.08 15.21
CA THR A 678 -10.50 26.27 13.83
C THR A 678 -10.41 27.75 13.50
N ASP A 679 -9.39 28.14 12.74
CA ASP A 679 -9.29 29.44 12.09
C ASP A 679 -10.03 29.49 10.74
N MET A 680 -10.72 28.39 10.39
CA MET A 680 -11.42 28.14 9.13
C MET A 680 -10.53 28.10 7.87
N ARG A 681 -9.21 27.98 8.02
CA ARG A 681 -8.24 27.92 6.91
C ARG A 681 -7.66 26.53 6.69
N GLY A 682 -8.10 25.56 7.48
CA GLY A 682 -7.69 24.17 7.42
C GLY A 682 -8.09 23.46 6.13
N THR A 683 -7.17 22.71 5.52
CA THR A 683 -7.49 21.77 4.43
C THR A 683 -7.66 20.38 5.01
N ILE A 684 -8.93 20.03 5.30
CA ILE A 684 -9.38 18.80 5.97
C ILE A 684 -9.43 17.63 4.99
N PHE A 685 -9.96 17.85 3.78
CA PHE A 685 -10.05 16.85 2.73
C PHE A 685 -9.09 17.18 1.60
N LYS A 686 -8.18 16.25 1.28
CA LYS A 686 -7.20 16.41 0.20
C LYS A 686 -7.31 15.34 -0.89
N ARG A 687 -8.07 14.27 -0.64
CA ARG A 687 -8.14 13.08 -1.48
C ARG A 687 -9.50 12.93 -2.13
N PHE A 688 -9.52 12.94 -3.45
CA PHE A 688 -10.67 12.61 -4.26
C PHE A 688 -10.59 11.17 -4.76
N TRP A 689 -9.49 10.78 -5.40
CA TRP A 689 -9.28 9.42 -5.90
C TRP A 689 -8.68 8.51 -4.85
N ASP A 690 -8.97 7.21 -4.94
CA ASP A 690 -8.34 6.22 -4.08
C ASP A 690 -7.02 5.76 -4.71
N ARG A 691 -5.93 6.40 -4.29
CA ARG A 691 -4.57 6.08 -4.74
C ARG A 691 -3.85 5.03 -3.88
N GLY A 692 -4.53 4.46 -2.88
CA GLY A 692 -3.95 3.40 -2.03
C GLY A 692 -2.80 3.83 -1.10
N HIS A 693 -2.58 5.13 -0.89
CA HIS A 693 -1.55 5.65 0.01
C HIS A 693 -2.07 5.83 1.45
N PRO A 694 -1.23 5.60 2.50
CA PRO A 694 -1.63 5.82 3.88
C PRO A 694 -1.86 7.31 4.20
N ALA A 695 -2.62 7.63 5.26
CA ALA A 695 -2.85 9.01 5.69
C ALA A 695 -1.53 9.77 5.95
N GLY A 696 -1.47 11.05 5.60
CA GLY A 696 -0.27 11.88 5.70
C GLY A 696 0.79 11.69 4.60
N ASP A 697 0.63 10.74 3.67
CA ASP A 697 1.48 10.62 2.48
C ASP A 697 0.97 11.56 1.36
N PRO A 698 1.75 12.59 0.96
CA PRO A 698 1.34 13.55 -0.07
C PRO A 698 1.09 12.94 -1.45
N ARG A 699 1.64 11.75 -1.73
CA ARG A 699 1.40 11.05 -3.01
C ARG A 699 -0.04 10.55 -3.16
N GLY A 700 -0.76 10.41 -2.04
CA GLY A 700 -2.18 10.10 -2.04
C GLY A 700 -3.09 11.31 -2.21
N ASP A 701 -2.56 12.53 -2.17
CA ASP A 701 -3.36 13.75 -2.15
C ASP A 701 -3.58 14.29 -3.57
N ASP A 702 -4.81 14.70 -3.88
CA ASP A 702 -5.16 15.27 -5.19
C ASP A 702 -5.05 16.79 -5.22
N ILE A 703 -5.00 17.45 -4.05
CA ILE A 703 -4.84 18.91 -3.94
C ILE A 703 -3.79 19.30 -2.90
N ALA A 704 -3.03 20.36 -3.20
CA ALA A 704 -2.19 21.03 -2.22
C ALA A 704 -3.05 21.74 -1.14
N PRO A 705 -2.49 22.13 0.02
CA PRO A 705 -3.21 22.93 1.00
C PRO A 705 -3.79 24.21 0.37
N ILE A 706 -5.09 24.44 0.54
CA ILE A 706 -5.86 25.47 -0.18
C ILE A 706 -5.33 26.89 0.11
N HIS A 707 -4.85 27.14 1.33
CA HIS A 707 -4.24 28.43 1.70
C HIS A 707 -2.93 28.75 0.96
N GLN A 708 -2.36 27.79 0.23
CA GLN A 708 -1.14 27.94 -0.56
C GLN A 708 -1.42 28.03 -2.08
N TRP A 709 -2.70 27.94 -2.50
CA TRP A 709 -3.06 27.95 -3.91
C TRP A 709 -2.77 29.29 -4.58
N GLN A 710 -1.89 29.26 -5.58
CA GLN A 710 -1.55 30.40 -6.43
C GLN A 710 -1.73 30.13 -7.93
N ALA A 711 -1.92 28.87 -8.33
CA ALA A 711 -2.07 28.49 -9.73
C ALA A 711 -3.49 28.76 -10.24
N LYS A 712 -3.69 28.56 -11.55
CA LYS A 712 -5.03 28.54 -12.15
C LYS A 712 -5.84 27.38 -11.58
N LEU A 713 -7.16 27.43 -11.69
CA LEU A 713 -8.01 26.31 -11.31
C LEU A 713 -7.60 25.05 -12.10
N GLY A 714 -7.38 23.95 -11.39
CA GLY A 714 -6.85 22.70 -11.93
C GLY A 714 -5.32 22.58 -11.93
N GLY A 715 -4.58 23.58 -11.43
CA GLY A 715 -3.12 23.58 -11.36
C GLY A 715 -2.53 23.47 -9.96
N ASN A 716 -3.33 23.22 -8.92
CA ASN A 716 -2.91 23.28 -7.52
C ASN A 716 -2.56 21.89 -6.95
N VAL A 717 -1.55 21.25 -7.54
CA VAL A 717 -1.11 19.89 -7.23
C VAL A 717 -0.10 19.88 -6.05
N PRO A 718 -0.14 18.88 -5.15
CA PRO A 718 0.85 18.73 -4.08
C PRO A 718 2.29 18.59 -4.58
N VAL A 719 3.24 19.17 -3.85
CA VAL A 719 4.68 18.97 -4.11
C VAL A 719 5.05 17.51 -3.83
N GLY A 720 5.45 16.76 -4.85
CA GLY A 720 5.84 15.35 -4.74
C GLY A 720 4.78 14.34 -5.18
N ALA A 721 3.55 14.78 -5.51
CA ALA A 721 2.71 14.04 -6.44
C ALA A 721 3.37 14.14 -7.84
N GLY A 722 3.44 13.05 -8.60
CA GLY A 722 4.19 12.95 -9.88
C GLY A 722 3.63 13.82 -11.02
N ASN A 723 3.61 13.30 -12.27
CA ASN A 723 2.99 13.94 -13.45
C ASN A 723 1.44 14.03 -13.36
N ALA A 724 0.91 14.38 -12.19
CA ALA A 724 -0.50 14.47 -11.87
C ALA A 724 -1.20 15.70 -12.50
N SER A 725 -0.57 16.42 -13.43
CA SER A 725 -1.21 17.55 -14.11
C SER A 725 -2.43 17.10 -14.92
N GLU A 726 -2.39 15.92 -15.55
CA GLU A 726 -3.50 15.34 -16.32
C GLU A 726 -3.43 13.81 -16.28
N ASN A 727 -4.27 13.14 -15.49
CA ASN A 727 -4.29 11.67 -15.48
C ASN A 727 -5.19 11.16 -16.61
N LEU A 728 -4.64 10.29 -17.46
CA LEU A 728 -5.41 9.56 -18.45
C LEU A 728 -6.20 8.44 -17.76
N ILE A 729 -7.50 8.38 -18.01
CA ILE A 729 -8.40 7.40 -17.41
C ILE A 729 -8.97 6.53 -18.53
N VAL A 730 -8.84 5.21 -18.38
CA VAL A 730 -9.46 4.27 -19.31
C VAL A 730 -10.73 3.70 -18.70
N VAL A 731 -11.83 3.79 -19.44
CA VAL A 731 -13.14 3.29 -19.05
C VAL A 731 -13.47 2.07 -19.90
N ILE A 732 -13.77 0.95 -19.25
CA ILE A 732 -14.22 -0.29 -19.91
C ILE A 732 -15.65 -0.56 -19.47
N ARG A 733 -16.56 -0.67 -20.43
CA ARG A 733 -17.93 -1.12 -20.19
C ARG A 733 -18.20 -2.42 -20.94
N GLY A 734 -18.71 -3.45 -20.26
CA GLY A 734 -19.18 -4.65 -20.93
C GLY A 734 -19.09 -5.94 -20.12
N ASP A 735 -19.33 -7.05 -20.80
CA ASP A 735 -19.40 -8.38 -20.20
C ASP A 735 -18.05 -8.81 -19.61
N ILE A 736 -16.94 -8.29 -20.14
CA ILE A 736 -15.59 -8.54 -19.61
C ILE A 736 -15.46 -8.08 -18.15
N VAL A 737 -16.07 -6.94 -17.79
CA VAL A 737 -16.05 -6.40 -16.42
C VAL A 737 -16.92 -7.26 -15.52
N ARG A 738 -18.13 -7.63 -15.98
CA ARG A 738 -19.03 -8.53 -15.25
C ARG A 738 -18.37 -9.88 -14.97
N LYS A 739 -17.58 -10.38 -15.93
CA LYS A 739 -16.97 -11.72 -15.87
C LYS A 739 -15.67 -11.77 -15.07
N LEU A 740 -14.74 -10.85 -15.30
CA LEU A 740 -13.47 -10.81 -14.56
C LEU A 740 -13.67 -10.22 -13.15
N GLY A 741 -14.69 -9.39 -12.97
CA GLY A 741 -14.91 -8.61 -11.75
C GLY A 741 -13.98 -7.40 -11.74
N ASP A 742 -12.68 -7.65 -11.58
CA ASP A 742 -11.62 -6.63 -11.54
C ASP A 742 -10.57 -6.99 -12.60
N PRO A 743 -10.69 -6.49 -13.85
CA PRO A 743 -9.65 -6.70 -14.84
C PRO A 743 -8.38 -5.98 -14.39
N VAL A 744 -7.22 -6.64 -14.56
CA VAL A 744 -5.93 -6.01 -14.29
C VAL A 744 -5.54 -5.23 -15.54
N LEU A 745 -5.06 -4.02 -15.36
CA LEU A 745 -4.80 -3.11 -16.46
C LEU A 745 -3.42 -2.46 -16.32
N ALA A 746 -2.76 -2.23 -17.43
CA ALA A 746 -1.51 -1.48 -17.47
C ALA A 746 -1.40 -0.68 -18.77
N ILE A 747 -0.64 0.41 -18.73
CA ILE A 747 -0.06 1.02 -19.92
C ILE A 747 1.36 0.50 -20.06
N ASN A 748 1.69 -0.13 -21.17
CA ASN A 748 3.05 -0.56 -21.49
C ASN A 748 3.66 0.39 -22.52
N ILE A 749 4.87 0.87 -22.25
CA ILE A 749 5.71 1.56 -23.24
C ILE A 749 6.78 0.57 -23.70
N ALA A 750 6.71 0.14 -24.96
CA ALA A 750 7.64 -0.81 -25.54
C ALA A 750 9.06 -0.21 -25.66
N GLU A 751 10.10 -1.04 -25.46
CA GLU A 751 11.51 -0.62 -25.52
C GLU A 751 11.93 -0.23 -26.95
N ASP A 752 11.36 -0.91 -27.95
CA ASP A 752 11.72 -0.84 -29.36
C ASP A 752 10.47 -0.68 -30.25
N ASP A 753 10.69 -0.31 -31.53
CA ASP A 753 9.63 -0.18 -32.54
C ASP A 753 9.07 -1.54 -33.03
N ASP A 754 9.59 -2.64 -32.49
CA ASP A 754 9.02 -3.98 -32.70
C ASP A 754 7.67 -4.15 -32.01
N GLY A 755 7.33 -3.23 -31.08
CA GLY A 755 6.06 -3.08 -30.38
C GLY A 755 5.93 -3.91 -29.09
N PHE A 756 4.72 -3.99 -28.50
CA PHE A 756 4.50 -4.53 -27.14
C PHE A 756 5.11 -5.91 -26.99
N LYS A 757 5.88 -6.19 -25.94
CA LYS A 757 6.45 -7.51 -25.65
C LYS A 757 6.18 -7.83 -24.16
N VAL A 758 5.40 -8.85 -23.81
CA VAL A 758 5.14 -9.18 -22.37
C VAL A 758 6.45 -9.33 -21.61
N GLY A 759 6.52 -8.67 -20.46
CA GLY A 759 7.69 -8.68 -19.59
C GLY A 759 8.86 -7.85 -20.11
N LYS A 760 8.66 -7.07 -21.16
CA LYS A 760 9.61 -6.08 -21.70
C LYS A 760 8.94 -4.70 -21.71
N GLY A 761 9.76 -3.65 -21.75
CA GLY A 761 9.26 -2.28 -21.70
C GLY A 761 8.96 -1.82 -20.29
N GLN A 762 8.34 -0.65 -20.22
CA GLN A 762 7.94 -0.02 -18.97
C GLN A 762 6.44 -0.21 -18.78
N ASP A 763 6.06 -1.05 -17.83
CA ASP A 763 4.66 -1.20 -17.40
C ASP A 763 4.33 -0.12 -16.35
N ILE A 764 3.33 0.70 -16.66
CA ILE A 764 2.75 1.73 -15.79
C ILE A 764 1.41 1.19 -15.28
N PRO A 765 1.31 0.84 -13.98
CA PRO A 765 0.04 0.42 -13.39
C PRO A 765 -0.90 1.63 -13.19
N PRO A 766 -2.22 1.41 -13.05
CA PRO A 766 -3.14 2.46 -12.68
C PRO A 766 -2.83 2.96 -11.27
N GLY A 767 -2.80 4.29 -11.10
CA GLY A 767 -2.67 4.96 -9.81
C GLY A 767 -3.95 4.89 -8.98
N PHE A 768 -5.13 4.78 -9.62
CA PHE A 768 -6.41 4.56 -8.96
C PHE A 768 -7.37 3.75 -9.84
N VAL A 769 -8.27 3.00 -9.22
CA VAL A 769 -9.25 2.14 -9.90
C VAL A 769 -10.62 2.27 -9.24
N GLY A 770 -11.68 2.19 -10.02
CA GLY A 770 -13.03 2.09 -9.46
C GLY A 770 -14.06 1.59 -10.46
N LYS A 771 -15.30 1.50 -10.00
CA LYS A 771 -16.45 1.03 -10.79
C LYS A 771 -17.55 2.06 -10.86
N ILE A 772 -18.31 2.03 -11.95
CA ILE A 772 -19.57 2.74 -12.12
C ILE A 772 -20.62 1.66 -12.38
N GLY A 773 -21.51 1.40 -11.43
CA GLY A 773 -22.46 0.29 -11.54
C GLY A 773 -21.78 -1.09 -11.51
N GLY A 774 -22.40 -2.08 -12.17
CA GLY A 774 -21.94 -3.48 -12.15
C GLY A 774 -21.16 -3.93 -13.38
N ASP A 775 -21.05 -3.07 -14.40
CA ASP A 775 -20.57 -3.44 -15.74
C ASP A 775 -19.56 -2.44 -16.34
N THR A 776 -19.27 -1.36 -15.62
CA THR A 776 -18.32 -0.34 -16.04
C THR A 776 -17.22 -0.18 -14.99
N SER A 777 -15.97 -0.26 -15.42
CA SER A 777 -14.77 -0.02 -14.60
C SER A 777 -13.94 1.10 -15.21
N TYR A 778 -13.30 1.91 -14.36
CA TYR A 778 -12.39 2.96 -14.78
C TYR A 778 -11.04 2.81 -14.09
N PHE A 779 -9.98 3.21 -14.79
CA PHE A 779 -8.60 3.02 -14.37
C PHE A 779 -7.80 4.28 -14.71
N GLY A 780 -7.35 5.00 -13.69
CA GLY A 780 -6.58 6.23 -13.84
C GLY A 780 -5.09 5.96 -13.82
N PHE A 781 -4.37 6.47 -14.81
CA PHE A 781 -2.92 6.36 -14.97
C PHE A 781 -2.28 7.74 -14.76
N GLU A 782 -1.15 7.77 -14.04
CA GLU A 782 -0.38 8.99 -13.78
C GLU A 782 0.54 9.33 -14.97
N ILE A 783 -0.08 9.44 -16.15
CA ILE A 783 0.55 9.82 -17.41
C ILE A 783 -0.38 10.75 -18.18
N SER A 784 0.15 11.83 -18.75
CA SER A 784 -0.61 12.79 -19.53
C SER A 784 -0.87 12.31 -20.96
N ARG A 785 -1.89 12.90 -21.59
CA ARG A 785 -2.18 12.68 -23.01
C ARG A 785 -1.00 13.11 -23.89
N GLU A 786 -0.36 14.24 -23.57
CA GLU A 786 0.77 14.77 -24.32
C GLU A 786 1.97 13.82 -24.29
N GLU A 787 2.27 13.23 -23.14
CA GLU A 787 3.34 12.22 -23.00
C GLU A 787 3.06 10.97 -23.83
N VAL A 788 1.82 10.49 -23.85
CA VAL A 788 1.44 9.33 -24.65
C VAL A 788 1.50 9.61 -26.15
N LEU A 789 1.11 10.82 -26.57
CA LEU A 789 1.08 11.23 -27.97
C LEU A 789 2.41 11.83 -28.47
N ASP A 790 3.45 11.84 -27.64
CA ASP A 790 4.78 12.31 -28.05
C ASP A 790 5.28 11.45 -29.23
N PRO A 791 5.72 12.07 -30.35
CA PRO A 791 6.22 11.36 -31.53
C PRO A 791 7.30 10.30 -31.26
N SER A 792 8.06 10.43 -30.16
CA SER A 792 9.11 9.50 -29.76
C SER A 792 8.59 8.19 -29.15
N VAL A 793 7.35 8.17 -28.63
CA VAL A 793 6.76 7.00 -27.94
C VAL A 793 5.37 6.63 -28.44
N GLU A 794 4.64 7.49 -29.16
CA GLU A 794 3.23 7.28 -29.56
C GLU A 794 2.93 5.93 -30.22
N ASN A 795 3.90 5.40 -30.96
CA ASN A 795 3.81 4.14 -31.70
C ASN A 795 4.25 2.93 -30.84
N ARG A 796 4.72 3.17 -29.62
CA ARG A 796 5.20 2.19 -28.64
C ARG A 796 4.34 2.13 -27.38
N VAL A 797 3.26 2.93 -27.28
CA VAL A 797 2.36 2.91 -26.11
C VAL A 797 1.16 1.98 -26.34
N PHE A 798 1.00 1.03 -25.44
CA PHE A 798 -0.04 0.01 -25.49
C PHE A 798 -0.86 -0.02 -24.20
N PHE A 799 -2.15 -0.19 -24.37
CA PHE A 799 -3.07 -0.53 -23.32
C PHE A 799 -3.21 -2.04 -23.22
N VAL A 800 -2.98 -2.60 -22.03
CA VAL A 800 -2.95 -4.05 -21.80
C VAL A 800 -3.94 -4.43 -20.72
N ILE A 801 -4.94 -5.23 -21.10
CA ILE A 801 -5.90 -5.86 -20.19
C ILE A 801 -5.37 -7.26 -19.87
N TYR A 802 -4.92 -7.47 -18.64
CA TYR A 802 -4.48 -8.76 -18.14
C TYR A 802 -5.62 -9.51 -17.46
N GLU A 803 -5.73 -10.79 -17.75
CA GLU A 803 -6.45 -11.71 -16.88
C GLU A 803 -5.71 -11.84 -15.52
N PRO A 804 -6.40 -11.76 -14.37
CA PRO A 804 -5.76 -11.85 -13.06
C PRO A 804 -4.99 -13.17 -12.87
N ALA A 805 -3.68 -13.09 -12.62
CA ALA A 805 -2.78 -14.24 -12.53
C ALA A 805 -3.12 -15.23 -11.38
N GLY A 806 -3.87 -14.79 -10.36
CA GLY A 806 -4.33 -15.64 -9.25
C GLY A 806 -5.43 -16.64 -9.62
N ARG A 807 -5.86 -16.71 -10.89
CA ARG A 807 -6.86 -17.65 -11.38
C ARG A 807 -6.26 -18.52 -12.48
N LEU A 808 -5.35 -19.43 -12.13
CA LEU A 808 -4.91 -20.45 -13.09
C LEU A 808 -6.11 -21.32 -13.44
N ARG A 809 -6.47 -21.33 -14.72
CA ARG A 809 -7.58 -22.13 -15.24
C ARG A 809 -7.05 -23.39 -15.90
N PHE A 810 -7.83 -24.45 -15.80
CA PHE A 810 -7.52 -25.73 -16.40
C PHE A 810 -8.67 -26.12 -17.32
N GLY A 811 -8.39 -26.55 -18.55
CA GLY A 811 -9.40 -26.94 -19.53
C GLY A 811 -8.83 -26.98 -20.95
N LEU A 812 -9.71 -26.89 -21.94
CA LEU A 812 -9.35 -26.86 -23.36
C LEU A 812 -10.18 -25.80 -24.08
N ASP A 813 -9.52 -24.88 -24.78
CA ASP A 813 -10.19 -23.78 -25.46
C ASP A 813 -10.98 -24.19 -26.71
N VAL A 814 -11.94 -23.35 -27.07
CA VAL A 814 -12.88 -23.56 -28.20
C VAL A 814 -12.43 -22.86 -29.48
N GLY A 815 -11.31 -22.15 -29.46
CA GLY A 815 -10.75 -21.47 -30.63
C GLY A 815 -10.44 -22.42 -31.81
N SER A 816 -10.61 -21.93 -33.04
CA SER A 816 -10.23 -22.68 -34.25
C SER A 816 -8.74 -23.05 -34.23
N LEU A 817 -8.31 -24.00 -35.06
CA LEU A 817 -6.89 -24.34 -35.19
C LEU A 817 -6.02 -23.09 -35.42
N ALA A 818 -6.49 -22.13 -36.23
CA ALA A 818 -5.77 -20.89 -36.48
C ALA A 818 -5.63 -20.00 -35.23
N VAL A 819 -6.67 -19.92 -34.38
CA VAL A 819 -6.61 -19.21 -33.09
C VAL A 819 -5.62 -19.87 -32.13
N ARG A 820 -5.53 -21.20 -32.18
CA ARG A 820 -4.57 -21.99 -31.40
C ARG A 820 -3.15 -21.93 -31.98
N GLN A 821 -2.98 -21.94 -33.30
CA GLN A 821 -1.70 -21.77 -33.99
C GLN A 821 -1.09 -20.38 -33.78
N ALA A 822 -1.92 -19.33 -33.64
CA ALA A 822 -1.45 -18.02 -33.22
C ALA A 822 -0.79 -18.04 -31.82
N ARG A 823 -1.04 -19.07 -30.99
CA ARG A 823 -0.37 -19.30 -29.70
C ARG A 823 0.95 -20.07 -29.83
N ARG A 824 1.18 -20.70 -31.00
CA ARG A 824 2.20 -21.72 -31.26
C ARG A 824 3.54 -21.20 -31.79
N ASP A 825 3.60 -19.98 -32.35
CA ASP A 825 4.87 -19.45 -32.86
C ASP A 825 5.83 -19.16 -31.70
N GLU A 826 6.66 -20.13 -31.37
CA GLU A 826 7.64 -20.06 -30.28
C GLU A 826 8.77 -19.04 -30.58
N ALA A 827 9.00 -18.73 -31.86
CA ALA A 827 9.84 -17.59 -32.29
C ALA A 827 9.16 -16.21 -32.05
N VAL A 828 7.87 -16.22 -31.69
CA VAL A 828 7.06 -15.08 -31.27
C VAL A 828 6.75 -15.17 -29.75
N MET A 829 7.50 -15.97 -28.99
CA MET A 829 7.58 -15.92 -27.51
C MET A 829 8.36 -14.68 -27.01
N THR A 830 8.19 -13.58 -27.69
CA THR A 830 8.16 -12.24 -27.11
C THR A 830 6.74 -11.81 -27.40
N TYR A 831 5.84 -11.77 -26.40
CA TYR A 831 4.40 -11.49 -26.60
C TYR A 831 4.20 -10.11 -27.28
N GLY A 832 4.34 -10.13 -28.59
CA GLY A 832 4.74 -9.04 -29.49
C GLY A 832 3.56 -8.40 -30.19
N PHE A 833 3.01 -7.26 -29.77
CA PHE A 833 2.16 -6.47 -30.66
C PHE A 833 3.05 -5.81 -31.70
N ARG A 834 3.17 -6.39 -32.91
CA ARG A 834 4.06 -5.88 -33.95
C ARG A 834 3.48 -4.67 -34.68
N MET A 835 4.26 -3.61 -34.80
CA MET A 835 3.86 -2.36 -35.48
C MET A 835 3.89 -2.44 -37.02
N LYS A 836 4.63 -3.39 -37.59
CA LYS A 836 4.88 -3.50 -39.04
C LYS A 836 3.60 -3.92 -39.78
N GLY A 837 3.01 -3.00 -40.55
CA GLY A 837 1.79 -3.21 -41.35
C GLY A 837 0.53 -2.46 -40.86
N MET A 838 0.65 -1.70 -39.76
CA MET A 838 -0.46 -0.92 -39.21
C MET A 838 -0.71 0.42 -39.93
N GLN A 839 0.27 0.89 -40.70
CA GLN A 839 0.26 2.21 -41.34
C GLN A 839 -0.69 2.32 -42.55
N ASP A 840 -1.08 1.20 -43.18
CA ASP A 840 -1.72 1.25 -44.51
C ASP A 840 -3.20 0.83 -44.58
N ARG A 841 -3.82 0.36 -43.48
CA ARG A 841 -5.25 0.00 -43.49
C ARG A 841 -5.94 0.29 -42.16
N PRO A 842 -7.17 0.83 -42.14
CA PRO A 842 -8.04 0.66 -40.98
C PRO A 842 -8.20 -0.85 -40.79
N TYR A 843 -7.66 -1.38 -39.69
CA TYR A 843 -7.95 -2.75 -39.29
C TYR A 843 -9.42 -2.81 -38.92
N ARG A 844 -10.29 -3.00 -39.91
CA ARG A 844 -11.50 -3.77 -39.68
C ARG A 844 -11.00 -5.16 -39.34
N PRO A 845 -11.29 -5.73 -38.16
CA PRO A 845 -11.29 -7.17 -38.06
C PRO A 845 -12.28 -7.63 -39.14
N GLN A 846 -11.79 -8.09 -40.29
CA GLN A 846 -12.61 -8.92 -41.14
C GLN A 846 -12.89 -10.16 -40.31
N LEU A 847 -14.01 -10.11 -39.60
CA LEU A 847 -14.58 -11.28 -38.98
C LEU A 847 -14.66 -12.33 -40.09
N PRO A 848 -14.16 -13.57 -39.90
CA PRO A 848 -14.34 -14.63 -40.89
C PRO A 848 -15.83 -14.98 -41.15
N PHE A 849 -16.75 -14.26 -40.51
CA PHE A 849 -18.18 -14.53 -40.44
C PHE A 849 -19.07 -13.28 -40.58
N GLU A 850 -18.55 -12.12 -40.96
CA GLU A 850 -19.42 -10.98 -41.30
C GLU A 850 -20.22 -11.34 -42.58
N GLY A 851 -21.47 -11.77 -42.38
CA GLY A 851 -22.38 -12.23 -43.44
C GLY A 851 -22.72 -13.73 -43.43
N ARG A 852 -22.10 -14.57 -42.59
CA ARG A 852 -22.52 -15.98 -42.42
C ARG A 852 -23.19 -16.17 -41.08
N LYS A 853 -24.51 -16.41 -41.07
CA LYS A 853 -25.18 -17.06 -39.93
C LYS A 853 -24.30 -18.25 -39.52
N ARG A 854 -23.72 -18.22 -38.32
CA ARG A 854 -23.09 -19.41 -37.72
C ARG A 854 -24.19 -20.44 -37.54
N VAL A 855 -24.38 -21.30 -38.53
CA VAL A 855 -24.83 -22.66 -38.24
C VAL A 855 -23.72 -23.25 -37.40
N ALA A 856 -24.06 -23.75 -36.21
CA ALA A 856 -23.14 -24.43 -35.31
C ALA A 856 -22.66 -25.77 -35.92
N GLN A 857 -22.00 -25.72 -37.07
CA GLN A 857 -21.21 -26.83 -37.57
C GLN A 857 -19.84 -26.73 -36.92
N ALA A 858 -19.53 -27.77 -36.13
CA ALA A 858 -18.28 -27.94 -35.44
C ALA A 858 -17.11 -27.72 -36.41
N ASP A 859 -16.30 -26.69 -36.17
CA ASP A 859 -14.97 -26.59 -36.76
C ASP A 859 -14.26 -27.92 -36.49
N SER A 860 -14.02 -28.71 -37.53
CA SER A 860 -13.38 -30.01 -37.41
C SER A 860 -11.95 -29.78 -36.89
N ALA A 861 -11.69 -30.21 -35.67
CA ALA A 861 -10.35 -30.16 -35.11
C ALA A 861 -9.38 -30.93 -36.03
N PRO A 862 -8.15 -30.44 -36.26
CA PRO A 862 -7.23 -31.12 -37.13
C PRO A 862 -6.92 -32.52 -36.61
N PRO A 863 -6.58 -33.48 -37.48
CA PRO A 863 -6.15 -34.79 -37.04
C PRO A 863 -4.93 -34.68 -36.10
N LEU A 864 -4.85 -35.54 -35.09
CA LEU A 864 -3.77 -35.58 -34.08
C LEU A 864 -2.35 -35.58 -34.69
N SER A 865 -2.21 -36.11 -35.91
CA SER A 865 -0.95 -36.12 -36.66
C SER A 865 -0.45 -34.74 -37.10
N GLN A 866 -1.30 -33.72 -37.10
CA GLN A 866 -0.98 -32.34 -37.48
C GLN A 866 -0.74 -31.42 -36.28
N ILE A 867 -0.95 -31.94 -35.06
CA ILE A 867 -0.71 -31.25 -33.81
C ILE A 867 0.78 -31.34 -33.45
N GLN A 868 1.43 -30.21 -33.20
CA GLN A 868 2.85 -30.14 -32.82
C GLN A 868 3.03 -29.59 -31.40
N GLY A 869 1.99 -29.01 -30.78
CA GLY A 869 1.99 -28.49 -29.40
C GLY A 869 0.78 -28.94 -28.59
N TRP A 870 0.86 -28.90 -27.26
CA TRP A 870 -0.27 -29.30 -26.38
C TRP A 870 -1.38 -28.23 -26.29
N ASP A 871 -1.03 -26.97 -26.51
CA ASP A 871 -1.93 -25.81 -26.61
C ASP A 871 -2.86 -25.87 -27.84
N GLU A 872 -2.58 -26.79 -28.76
CA GLU A 872 -3.42 -27.09 -29.93
C GLU A 872 -4.40 -28.25 -29.70
N LEU A 873 -4.54 -28.72 -28.47
CA LEU A 873 -5.58 -29.67 -28.10
C LEU A 873 -6.96 -28.98 -28.10
N SER A 874 -8.00 -29.78 -28.26
CA SER A 874 -9.39 -29.37 -28.11
C SER A 874 -10.18 -30.56 -27.61
N TRP A 875 -11.42 -30.29 -27.21
CA TRP A 875 -12.35 -31.32 -26.78
C TRP A 875 -12.65 -32.40 -27.84
N ALA A 876 -12.30 -32.19 -29.12
CA ALA A 876 -12.42 -33.21 -30.16
C ALA A 876 -11.26 -34.23 -30.14
N HIS A 877 -10.12 -33.87 -29.55
CA HIS A 877 -8.97 -34.75 -29.42
C HIS A 877 -9.08 -35.68 -28.21
N LEU A 878 -9.80 -35.26 -27.17
CA LEU A 878 -10.12 -36.11 -26.03
C LEU A 878 -11.31 -37.02 -26.35
N VAL A 879 -11.30 -38.23 -25.81
CA VAL A 879 -12.46 -39.13 -25.88
C VAL A 879 -13.24 -38.94 -24.58
N PRO A 880 -14.32 -38.15 -24.56
CA PRO A 880 -15.23 -38.17 -23.42
C PRO A 880 -15.88 -39.55 -23.36
N LEU A 881 -15.89 -40.16 -22.18
CA LEU A 881 -16.74 -41.32 -21.89
C LEU A 881 -18.21 -40.91 -22.04
N ALA A 882 -19.12 -41.89 -22.11
CA ALA A 882 -20.56 -41.63 -22.07
C ALA A 882 -20.97 -40.77 -20.86
N THR A 883 -20.14 -40.78 -19.81
CA THR A 883 -20.28 -39.99 -18.58
C THR A 883 -19.91 -38.49 -18.71
N GLY A 884 -19.28 -38.10 -19.81
CA GLY A 884 -18.71 -36.76 -20.01
C GLY A 884 -17.34 -36.55 -19.33
N TYR A 885 -16.84 -37.53 -18.58
CA TYR A 885 -15.48 -37.52 -18.03
C TYR A 885 -14.46 -37.97 -19.08
N ILE A 886 -13.24 -37.47 -18.99
CA ILE A 886 -12.17 -37.78 -19.94
C ILE A 886 -11.60 -39.17 -19.69
N ASP A 887 -11.49 -39.97 -20.75
CA ASP A 887 -10.69 -41.19 -20.75
C ASP A 887 -9.22 -40.83 -21.00
N VAL A 888 -8.39 -40.94 -19.95
CA VAL A 888 -6.95 -40.68 -20.03
C VAL A 888 -6.15 -41.93 -20.41
N SER A 889 -6.76 -43.10 -20.59
CA SER A 889 -6.05 -44.34 -20.93
C SER A 889 -5.60 -44.39 -22.38
N GLN A 890 -6.35 -43.78 -23.31
CA GLN A 890 -6.04 -43.88 -24.74
C GLN A 890 -4.67 -43.28 -25.08
N ASP A 891 -3.85 -44.08 -25.74
CA ASP A 891 -2.51 -43.70 -26.22
C ASP A 891 -2.62 -42.83 -27.48
N LYS A 892 -3.07 -41.59 -27.31
CA LYS A 892 -2.99 -40.56 -28.35
C LYS A 892 -1.67 -39.80 -28.21
N SER A 893 -0.59 -40.36 -28.78
CA SER A 893 0.71 -39.69 -28.81
C SER A 893 0.68 -38.45 -29.70
N VAL A 894 1.04 -37.28 -29.16
CA VAL A 894 1.27 -36.07 -29.95
C VAL A 894 2.75 -36.03 -30.37
N PRO A 895 3.09 -35.97 -31.68
CA PRO A 895 4.44 -36.26 -32.19
C PRO A 895 5.60 -35.38 -31.70
N LEU A 896 5.35 -34.19 -31.16
CA LEU A 896 6.41 -33.18 -30.89
C LEU A 896 6.35 -32.50 -29.51
N SER A 897 5.43 -32.90 -28.62
CA SER A 897 5.38 -32.34 -27.26
C SER A 897 6.22 -33.21 -26.33
N PRO A 898 7.25 -32.68 -25.64
CA PRO A 898 8.02 -33.47 -24.69
C PRO A 898 7.11 -33.91 -23.54
N ASN A 899 6.63 -35.16 -23.61
CA ASN A 899 6.09 -35.95 -22.50
C ASN A 899 4.75 -35.55 -21.86
N HIS A 900 3.93 -34.64 -22.43
CA HIS A 900 2.68 -34.24 -21.75
C HIS A 900 1.48 -35.19 -21.93
N LEU A 901 1.29 -35.78 -23.11
CA LEU A 901 0.23 -36.78 -23.42
C LEU A 901 0.81 -38.07 -24.05
N GLY A 902 1.99 -38.49 -23.61
CA GLY A 902 2.61 -39.76 -24.06
C GLY A 902 2.32 -40.94 -23.12
N ALA A 903 2.87 -42.11 -23.45
CA ALA A 903 2.77 -43.33 -22.63
C ALA A 903 3.33 -43.14 -21.18
N SER A 904 4.25 -42.19 -20.99
CA SER A 904 4.88 -41.80 -19.72
C SER A 904 4.16 -40.69 -18.94
N LYS A 905 2.92 -40.33 -19.31
CA LYS A 905 2.11 -39.28 -18.67
C LYS A 905 2.05 -39.41 -17.14
N THR A 906 2.19 -38.29 -16.44
CA THR A 906 2.09 -38.13 -14.98
C THR A 906 1.02 -37.08 -14.65
N SER A 907 0.54 -37.01 -13.41
CA SER A 907 -0.47 -36.01 -13.04
C SER A 907 0.00 -34.57 -13.25
N ALA A 908 1.30 -34.31 -13.02
CA ALA A 908 1.93 -33.03 -13.34
C ALA A 908 1.94 -32.72 -14.83
N SER A 909 2.23 -33.72 -15.68
CA SER A 909 2.22 -33.54 -17.13
C SER A 909 0.82 -33.27 -17.66
N MET A 910 -0.20 -33.92 -17.07
CA MET A 910 -1.62 -33.65 -17.36
C MET A 910 -2.05 -32.25 -16.92
N ALA A 911 -1.69 -31.84 -15.70
CA ALA A 911 -1.96 -30.49 -15.22
C ALA A 911 -1.34 -29.43 -16.13
N ARG A 912 -0.09 -29.64 -16.57
CA ARG A 912 0.59 -28.75 -17.53
C ARG A 912 -0.09 -28.71 -18.89
N ALA A 913 -0.63 -29.84 -19.37
CA ALA A 913 -1.36 -29.91 -20.63
C ALA A 913 -2.74 -29.24 -20.58
N PHE A 914 -3.39 -29.23 -19.41
CA PHE A 914 -4.69 -28.59 -19.23
C PHE A 914 -4.58 -27.13 -18.80
N TRP A 915 -3.44 -26.70 -18.30
CA TRP A 915 -3.24 -25.33 -17.83
C TRP A 915 -3.41 -24.35 -18.99
N GLN A 916 -4.36 -23.43 -18.85
CA GLN A 916 -4.57 -22.36 -19.82
C GLN A 916 -3.78 -21.13 -19.39
N LYS A 917 -2.93 -20.65 -20.30
CA LYS A 917 -2.13 -19.45 -20.06
C LYS A 917 -3.07 -18.23 -19.99
N PRO A 918 -2.84 -17.29 -19.07
CA PRO A 918 -3.67 -16.10 -18.98
C PRO A 918 -3.63 -15.33 -20.30
N VAL A 919 -4.77 -14.83 -20.73
CA VAL A 919 -4.87 -14.02 -21.95
C VAL A 919 -4.64 -12.55 -21.59
N ALA A 920 -3.97 -11.82 -22.48
CA ALA A 920 -3.88 -10.37 -22.43
C ALA A 920 -4.52 -9.77 -23.68
N GLY A 921 -5.43 -8.81 -23.49
CA GLY A 921 -5.93 -7.96 -24.57
C GLY A 921 -4.99 -6.78 -24.75
N VAL A 922 -4.39 -6.62 -25.94
CA VAL A 922 -3.43 -5.53 -26.23
C VAL A 922 -4.02 -4.62 -27.29
N LEU A 923 -4.09 -3.32 -27.00
CA LEU A 923 -4.61 -2.28 -27.88
C LEU A 923 -3.61 -1.12 -27.92
N PRO A 924 -3.17 -0.64 -29.09
CA PRO A 924 -2.37 0.58 -29.16
C PRO A 924 -3.19 1.78 -28.70
N LEU A 925 -2.60 2.61 -27.85
CA LEU A 925 -3.32 3.70 -27.20
C LEU A 925 -3.73 4.79 -28.20
N LYS A 926 -2.92 5.00 -29.26
CA LYS A 926 -3.21 5.89 -30.41
C LYS A 926 -4.49 5.55 -31.20
N ARG A 927 -5.12 4.39 -30.98
CA ARG A 927 -6.41 4.06 -31.60
C ARG A 927 -7.63 4.55 -30.80
N VAL A 928 -7.42 4.86 -29.53
CA VAL A 928 -8.47 5.26 -28.59
C VAL A 928 -8.31 6.74 -28.18
N LEU A 929 -7.15 7.33 -28.50
CA LEU A 929 -6.80 8.76 -28.41
C LEU A 929 -6.78 9.40 -29.79
#